data_AF-A0A8J3Q2P9-F1
#
_entry.id   AF-A0A8J3Q2P9-F1
#
_cell.length_a   1.000
_cell.length_b   1.000
_cell.length_c   1.000
_cell.angle_alpha   90.00
_cell.angle_beta   90.00
_cell.angle_gamma   90.00
#
_symmetry.space_group_name_H-M   'P 1'
#
loop_
_entity.id
_entity.type
_entity.pdbx_description
1 polymer ?
#
loop_
_entity_poly.entity_id
_entity_poly.type
_entity_poly.pdbx_seq_one_letter_code
_entity_poly.pdbx_strand_id
1 'polypeptide(L)'
;MAQVSSSPLRVSLSPNGTGASGNATSAAASADGRWTVFISDAPEYGDGYRQKVVIADALSGTATALPIAAPQTWYYYPSISPDGSTISFAESDRYGSRRQAIVDRVTRQITYLPRPDGQAALGIYPSPTFMSHEGRYLLFSVQFPSEITGGPYNNYFQAARYDRQSGQYTLVGLNNAGGLSSWYSYTGWLSADGQHAYFYSDSPNLPEPNSNGSGYRLFRRDIAAGETTLLGPLSWGFHASPNGRYVARAGSDGISLHDLQTDEYSHVAIPAGPVWCYQPSPETWVSDDATRFIFQACAPNNAGSQYWRYDTGAQTLEPIVSGHIWDFAVAGDAETATFSGPDSIAPGETGGFYDVYVSTRTPIQSEPARYVALGDSYSSGEGTFIYHPDSDSAELPSKCHRSPQAYGPLLADAVNLGGFTFGACSGAVTDDLYVANPDNPHEPAQLDRITSDTEIVTMTIGGNDVGFKQVLESCISRTLGEDNSGCAYELGLEVDERIAALAWQTTSESTERPIHPLTSIFADIHSRAPDAHIYIAGYPRLFGTLTDGYEQAETPSGYKCVVATIGPITAWVDHADAQWLNAKADALNYIINAAVTQAQAQQIPVTYVDPAPFAGHGHCDTFDPWIHAVKLDPQLNPRPESFHPTVTGFQEYKAMFQLAIGQP
;
A
#
# COMPACT_ATOMS: atom_id res chain seq x y z
N MET A 1 -1.57 -40.69 -0.79
CA MET A 1 -2.80 -40.60 0.03
C MET A 1 -2.48 -39.77 1.25
N ALA A 2 -3.43 -38.90 1.62
CA ALA A 2 -3.36 -37.80 2.59
C ALA A 2 -2.60 -36.54 2.10
N GLN A 3 -3.24 -35.76 1.21
CA GLN A 3 -3.05 -34.31 1.19
C GLN A 3 -3.63 -33.77 2.50
N VAL A 4 -2.79 -33.12 3.30
CA VAL A 4 -3.22 -32.39 4.50
C VAL A 4 -3.35 -30.93 4.08
N SER A 5 -4.52 -30.36 4.38
CA SER A 5 -4.97 -29.03 3.97
C SER A 5 -3.99 -27.92 4.36
N SER A 6 -3.88 -26.89 3.51
CA SER A 6 -3.38 -25.58 3.93
C SER A 6 -4.24 -25.12 5.09
N SER A 7 -3.68 -25.15 6.30
CA SER A 7 -4.41 -24.67 7.47
C SER A 7 -4.62 -23.15 7.32
N PRO A 8 -5.79 -22.61 7.70
CA PRO A 8 -6.02 -21.17 7.65
C PRO A 8 -4.94 -20.40 8.43
N LEU A 9 -4.45 -19.32 7.84
CA LEU A 9 -3.44 -18.45 8.42
C LEU A 9 -4.14 -17.31 9.19
N ARG A 10 -3.81 -17.15 10.47
CA ARG A 10 -4.25 -15.98 11.25
C ARG A 10 -3.53 -14.72 10.77
N VAL A 11 -4.27 -13.65 10.53
CA VAL A 11 -3.72 -12.35 10.10
C VAL A 11 -4.03 -11.21 11.09
N SER A 12 -4.88 -11.44 12.08
CA SER A 12 -5.07 -10.55 13.23
C SER A 12 -3.92 -10.69 14.24
N LEU A 13 -2.73 -10.19 13.86
CA LEU A 13 -1.49 -10.32 14.63
C LEU A 13 -1.10 -9.05 15.38
N SER A 14 -0.66 -9.19 16.63
CA SER A 14 0.01 -8.13 17.38
C SER A 14 1.42 -7.85 16.84
N PRO A 15 2.05 -6.71 17.18
CA PRO A 15 3.37 -6.32 16.66
C PRO A 15 4.52 -7.31 16.91
N ASN A 16 4.38 -8.18 17.91
CA ASN A 16 5.34 -9.27 18.22
C ASN A 16 5.05 -10.57 17.45
N GLY A 17 4.12 -10.56 16.50
CA GLY A 17 3.73 -11.73 15.69
C GLY A 17 2.84 -12.74 16.41
N THR A 18 2.41 -12.47 17.65
CA THR A 18 1.38 -13.28 18.31
C THR A 18 -0.02 -12.81 17.91
N GLY A 19 -1.05 -13.47 18.42
CA GLY A 19 -2.41 -13.00 18.25
C GLY A 19 -2.69 -11.67 18.95
N ALA A 20 -3.38 -10.74 18.28
CA ALA A 20 -3.84 -9.49 18.89
C ALA A 20 -4.94 -9.74 19.93
N SER A 21 -4.98 -8.93 21.00
CA SER A 21 -5.92 -9.10 22.11
C SER A 21 -7.23 -8.32 21.90
N GLY A 22 -8.13 -8.84 21.08
CA GLY A 22 -9.45 -8.23 20.87
C GLY A 22 -10.21 -8.91 19.74
N ASN A 23 -11.43 -8.48 19.51
CA ASN A 23 -12.21 -8.95 18.38
C ASN A 23 -11.69 -8.36 17.07
N ALA A 24 -11.57 -9.22 16.06
CA ALA A 24 -11.32 -8.88 14.68
C ALA A 24 -12.41 -9.52 13.81
N THR A 25 -13.12 -8.71 13.01
CA THR A 25 -14.27 -9.13 12.20
C THR A 25 -14.35 -8.37 10.89
N SER A 26 -15.30 -8.77 10.02
CA SER A 26 -15.59 -8.10 8.74
C SER A 26 -14.35 -7.99 7.85
N ALA A 27 -13.78 -9.15 7.52
CA ALA A 27 -12.54 -9.23 6.77
C ALA A 27 -12.78 -9.35 5.26
N ALA A 28 -11.93 -8.71 4.46
CA ALA A 28 -11.84 -8.88 3.02
C ALA A 28 -10.37 -8.95 2.59
N ALA A 29 -10.05 -9.79 1.61
CA ALA A 29 -8.68 -9.93 1.09
C ALA A 29 -8.54 -9.61 -0.40
N SER A 30 -7.33 -9.23 -0.79
CA SER A 30 -6.89 -9.23 -2.19
C SER A 30 -6.93 -10.65 -2.77
N ALA A 31 -6.98 -10.76 -4.10
CA ALA A 31 -7.07 -12.05 -4.80
C ALA A 31 -5.92 -12.99 -4.40
N ASP A 32 -4.69 -12.47 -4.32
CA ASP A 32 -3.50 -13.20 -3.91
C ASP A 32 -3.47 -13.61 -2.41
N GLY A 33 -4.42 -13.14 -1.60
CA GLY A 33 -4.48 -13.37 -0.16
C GLY A 33 -3.41 -12.67 0.67
N ARG A 34 -2.54 -11.88 0.05
CA ARG A 34 -1.49 -11.15 0.76
C ARG A 34 -2.06 -10.08 1.67
N TRP A 35 -2.96 -9.26 1.15
CA TRP A 35 -3.50 -8.11 1.88
C TRP A 35 -4.88 -8.43 2.40
N THR A 36 -5.06 -8.36 3.72
CA THR A 36 -6.37 -8.52 4.36
C THR A 36 -6.73 -7.26 5.14
N VAL A 37 -7.91 -6.71 4.89
CA VAL A 37 -8.47 -5.60 5.67
C VAL A 37 -9.56 -6.11 6.58
N PHE A 38 -9.61 -5.62 7.82
CA PHE A 38 -10.62 -6.03 8.80
C PHE A 38 -10.86 -4.93 9.83
N ILE A 39 -11.92 -5.08 10.63
CA ILE A 39 -12.21 -4.22 11.77
C ILE A 39 -11.71 -4.90 13.03
N SER A 40 -10.98 -4.19 13.89
CA SER A 40 -10.59 -4.72 15.20
C SER A 40 -10.69 -3.70 16.33
N ASP A 41 -11.04 -4.17 17.53
CA ASP A 41 -11.02 -3.38 18.78
C ASP A 41 -9.79 -3.68 19.67
N ALA A 42 -8.83 -4.46 19.17
CA ALA A 42 -7.64 -4.84 19.91
C ALA A 42 -6.74 -3.62 20.24
N PRO A 43 -6.23 -3.52 21.48
CA PRO A 43 -5.42 -2.40 21.96
C PRO A 43 -4.06 -2.30 21.25
N GLU A 44 -3.57 -3.39 20.65
CA GLU A 44 -2.31 -3.38 19.89
C GLU A 44 -2.40 -2.56 18.60
N TYR A 45 -3.61 -2.26 18.14
CA TYR A 45 -3.86 -1.40 16.97
C TYR A 45 -4.21 0.05 17.36
N GLY A 46 -4.10 0.42 18.64
CA GLY A 46 -4.31 1.78 19.17
C GLY A 46 -5.12 1.81 20.47
N ASP A 47 -5.57 2.99 20.90
CA ASP A 47 -6.19 3.18 22.22
C ASP A 47 -7.38 2.23 22.47
N GLY A 48 -7.16 1.23 23.33
CA GLY A 48 -7.90 -0.03 23.49
C GLY A 48 -9.37 -0.02 23.91
N TYR A 49 -10.22 0.80 23.30
CA TYR A 49 -11.68 0.78 23.50
C TYR A 49 -12.47 1.14 22.23
N ARG A 50 -11.84 1.17 21.05
CA ARG A 50 -12.50 1.61 19.80
C ARG A 50 -12.03 0.82 18.60
N GLN A 51 -12.99 0.44 17.76
CA GLN A 51 -12.75 -0.16 16.45
C GLN A 51 -11.72 0.63 15.64
N LYS A 52 -10.92 -0.09 14.86
CA LYS A 52 -9.97 0.39 13.87
C LYS A 52 -10.18 -0.39 12.58
N VAL A 53 -9.93 0.26 11.45
CA VAL A 53 -9.72 -0.46 10.20
C VAL A 53 -8.24 -0.84 10.16
N VAL A 54 -7.97 -2.14 10.12
CA VAL A 54 -6.63 -2.72 10.15
C VAL A 54 -6.35 -3.35 8.79
N ILE A 55 -5.12 -3.17 8.31
CA ILE A 55 -4.58 -3.90 7.17
C ILE A 55 -3.47 -4.84 7.63
N ALA A 56 -3.58 -6.10 7.26
CA ALA A 56 -2.56 -7.12 7.46
C ALA A 56 -1.90 -7.50 6.13
N ASP A 57 -0.58 -7.71 6.20
CA ASP A 57 0.24 -8.33 5.18
C ASP A 57 0.60 -9.74 5.65
N ALA A 58 0.02 -10.74 4.99
CA ALA A 58 0.23 -12.14 5.31
C ALA A 58 1.68 -12.61 5.05
N LEU A 59 2.46 -11.88 4.24
CA LEU A 59 3.85 -12.25 3.95
C LEU A 59 4.81 -11.77 5.02
N SER A 60 4.68 -10.52 5.45
CA SER A 60 5.51 -9.98 6.54
C SER A 60 5.01 -10.41 7.92
N GLY A 61 3.78 -10.91 8.02
CA GLY A 61 3.15 -11.24 9.29
C GLY A 61 2.83 -10.00 10.13
N THR A 62 2.64 -8.84 9.48
CA THR A 62 2.36 -7.58 10.16
C THR A 62 0.92 -7.14 9.96
N ALA A 63 0.28 -6.64 11.01
CA ALA A 63 -1.01 -5.97 10.94
C ALA A 63 -0.93 -4.58 11.56
N THR A 64 -1.44 -3.56 10.84
CA THR A 64 -1.37 -2.16 11.26
C THR A 64 -2.69 -1.43 11.04
N ALA A 65 -3.05 -0.55 11.97
CA ALA A 65 -4.22 0.32 11.79
C ALA A 65 -3.98 1.34 10.66
N LEU A 66 -5.02 1.65 9.89
CA LEU A 66 -5.01 2.76 8.95
C LEU A 66 -4.99 4.09 9.74
N PRO A 67 -4.23 5.12 9.28
CA PRO A 67 -4.07 6.39 9.99
C PRO A 67 -5.33 7.28 9.85
N ILE A 68 -6.42 6.91 10.51
CA ILE A 68 -7.70 7.61 10.46
C ILE A 68 -7.74 8.69 11.56
N ALA A 69 -7.89 9.95 11.17
CA ALA A 69 -7.78 11.10 12.06
C ALA A 69 -9.02 11.38 12.94
N ALA A 70 -10.13 10.64 12.79
CA ALA A 70 -11.40 10.98 13.41
C ALA A 70 -11.62 10.27 14.76
N PRO A 71 -11.68 10.98 15.90
CA PRO A 71 -12.09 10.39 17.17
C PRO A 71 -13.62 10.20 17.22
N GLN A 72 -14.07 9.05 17.75
CA GLN A 72 -15.48 8.68 17.95
C GLN A 72 -16.28 8.30 16.69
N THR A 73 -15.71 7.41 15.87
CA THR A 73 -16.36 6.85 14.68
C THR A 73 -16.45 5.33 14.73
N TRP A 74 -17.51 4.78 14.11
CA TRP A 74 -17.66 3.35 13.83
C TRP A 74 -17.34 3.08 12.37
N TYR A 75 -16.76 1.91 12.11
CA TYR A 75 -16.40 1.48 10.77
C TYR A 75 -17.25 0.29 10.35
N TYR A 76 -17.59 0.21 9.07
CA TYR A 76 -18.43 -0.83 8.51
C TYR A 76 -17.91 -1.28 7.15
N TYR A 77 -18.03 -2.58 6.90
CA TYR A 77 -17.81 -3.22 5.60
C TYR A 77 -16.51 -2.79 4.91
N PRO A 78 -15.34 -3.00 5.55
CA PRO A 78 -14.11 -2.77 4.83
C PRO A 78 -14.03 -3.75 3.65
N SER A 79 -13.53 -3.27 2.53
CA SER A 79 -13.25 -4.08 1.35
C SER A 79 -11.94 -3.63 0.73
N ILE A 80 -11.31 -4.53 -0.03
CA ILE A 80 -10.06 -4.27 -0.73
C ILE A 80 -10.21 -4.73 -2.18
N SER A 81 -9.61 -3.99 -3.12
CA SER A 81 -9.64 -4.34 -4.54
C SER A 81 -8.92 -5.68 -4.76
N PRO A 82 -9.29 -6.45 -5.79
CA PRO A 82 -8.62 -7.72 -6.10
C PRO A 82 -7.09 -7.62 -6.24
N ASP A 83 -6.55 -6.53 -6.79
CA ASP A 83 -5.11 -6.26 -6.88
C ASP A 83 -4.46 -5.77 -5.56
N GLY A 84 -5.26 -5.60 -4.51
CA GLY A 84 -4.84 -5.11 -3.21
C GLY A 84 -4.50 -3.61 -3.15
N SER A 85 -4.62 -2.84 -4.23
CA SER A 85 -4.15 -1.44 -4.28
C SER A 85 -5.06 -0.45 -3.55
N THR A 86 -6.35 -0.75 -3.46
CA THR A 86 -7.38 0.18 -3.00
C THR A 86 -8.23 -0.43 -1.91
N ILE A 87 -8.39 0.26 -0.79
CA ILE A 87 -9.23 -0.12 0.34
C ILE A 87 -10.43 0.82 0.37
N SER A 88 -11.60 0.29 0.77
CA SER A 88 -12.83 1.06 0.93
C SER A 88 -13.50 0.69 2.24
N PHE A 89 -14.08 1.66 2.95
CA PHE A 89 -14.91 1.37 4.13
C PHE A 89 -15.91 2.50 4.38
N ALA A 90 -17.01 2.17 5.05
CA ALA A 90 -17.96 3.17 5.52
C ALA A 90 -17.60 3.61 6.94
N GLU A 91 -17.60 4.92 7.18
CA GLU A 91 -17.38 5.56 8.48
C GLU A 91 -18.70 6.18 8.97
N SER A 92 -19.02 6.03 10.26
CA SER A 92 -20.15 6.68 10.92
C SER A 92 -19.70 7.47 12.14
N ASP A 93 -20.08 8.74 12.23
CA ASP A 93 -19.87 9.54 13.44
C ASP A 93 -20.85 9.18 14.57
N ARG A 94 -20.63 9.74 15.76
CA ARG A 94 -21.49 9.63 16.95
C ARG A 94 -22.95 10.08 16.75
N TYR A 95 -23.24 10.84 15.71
CA TYR A 95 -24.56 11.35 15.38
C TYR A 95 -25.25 10.51 14.29
N GLY A 96 -24.61 9.42 13.85
CA GLY A 96 -25.13 8.52 12.83
C GLY A 96 -24.92 9.04 11.40
N SER A 97 -24.14 10.10 11.21
CA SER A 97 -23.78 10.57 9.89
C SER A 97 -22.71 9.68 9.29
N ARG A 98 -22.93 9.25 8.04
CA ARG A 98 -22.14 8.23 7.37
C ARG A 98 -21.52 8.72 6.08
N ARG A 99 -20.28 8.28 5.83
CA ARG A 99 -19.49 8.60 4.64
C ARG A 99 -18.72 7.37 4.14
N GLN A 100 -18.41 7.35 2.84
CA GLN A 100 -17.56 6.34 2.22
C GLN A 100 -16.13 6.88 2.13
N ALA A 101 -15.18 6.12 2.66
CA ALA A 101 -13.75 6.38 2.55
C ALA A 101 -13.13 5.42 1.53
N ILE A 102 -12.16 5.94 0.79
CA ILE A 102 -11.24 5.19 -0.06
C ILE A 102 -9.84 5.45 0.48
N VAL A 103 -9.02 4.41 0.57
CA VAL A 103 -7.63 4.51 0.95
C VAL A 103 -6.78 3.87 -0.13
N ASP A 104 -5.80 4.63 -0.61
CA ASP A 104 -4.73 4.07 -1.43
C ASP A 104 -3.78 3.30 -0.51
N ARG A 105 -3.58 2.01 -0.76
CA ARG A 105 -2.82 1.12 0.15
C ARG A 105 -1.39 1.60 0.35
N VAL A 106 -0.74 2.06 -0.72
CA VAL A 106 0.69 2.40 -0.75
C VAL A 106 0.93 3.72 -0.02
N THR A 107 0.24 4.77 -0.46
CA THR A 107 0.38 6.12 0.11
C THR A 107 -0.35 6.28 1.45
N ARG A 108 -1.26 5.35 1.79
CA ARG A 108 -2.20 5.42 2.92
C ARG A 108 -3.07 6.68 2.92
N GLN A 109 -3.18 7.36 1.78
CA GLN A 109 -3.99 8.57 1.65
C GLN A 109 -5.48 8.23 1.70
N ILE A 110 -6.20 8.85 2.63
CA ILE A 110 -7.64 8.69 2.78
C ILE A 110 -8.38 9.78 2.01
N THR A 111 -9.26 9.36 1.11
CA THR A 111 -10.18 10.23 0.36
C THR A 111 -11.61 9.89 0.74
N TYR A 112 -12.38 10.91 1.13
CA TYR A 112 -13.80 10.76 1.41
C TYR A 112 -14.63 11.11 0.18
N LEU A 113 -15.52 10.21 -0.23
CA LEU A 113 -16.35 10.44 -1.40
C LEU A 113 -17.37 11.56 -1.13
N PRO A 114 -17.51 12.55 -2.03
CA PRO A 114 -18.50 13.61 -1.90
C PRO A 114 -19.90 13.06 -2.13
N ARG A 115 -20.93 13.75 -1.64
CA ARG A 115 -22.29 13.44 -2.10
C ARG A 115 -22.44 13.75 -3.60
N PRO A 116 -23.36 13.06 -4.31
CA PRO A 116 -23.64 13.36 -5.72
C PRO A 116 -24.10 14.80 -6.01
N ASP A 117 -24.57 15.54 -5.00
CA ASP A 117 -24.96 16.96 -5.09
C ASP A 117 -23.81 17.95 -4.82
N GLY A 118 -22.58 17.44 -4.63
CA GLY A 118 -21.40 18.25 -4.35
C GLY A 118 -21.31 18.77 -2.90
N GLN A 119 -22.24 18.42 -2.02
CA GLN A 119 -22.18 18.77 -0.60
C GLN A 119 -21.26 17.82 0.19
N ALA A 120 -20.70 18.32 1.31
CA ALA A 120 -19.92 17.49 2.23
C ALA A 120 -20.74 16.27 2.67
N ALA A 121 -20.12 15.08 2.62
CA ALA A 121 -20.85 13.83 2.74
C ALA A 121 -21.50 13.67 4.13
N LEU A 122 -22.83 13.70 4.16
CA LEU A 122 -23.63 13.31 5.32
C LEU A 122 -24.78 12.49 4.72
N GLY A 123 -24.79 11.15 4.88
CA GLY A 123 -25.97 10.32 4.52
C GLY A 123 -25.75 9.15 3.55
N ILE A 124 -24.60 8.46 3.57
CA ILE A 124 -24.42 7.21 2.81
C ILE A 124 -24.97 6.01 3.60
N TYR A 125 -25.68 5.07 2.97
CA TYR A 125 -26.03 3.81 3.63
C TYR A 125 -24.81 2.89 3.62
N PRO A 126 -24.39 2.35 4.77
CA PRO A 126 -23.27 1.43 4.80
C PRO A 126 -23.75 0.15 4.12
N SER A 127 -23.18 -0.12 2.95
CA SER A 127 -23.36 -1.33 2.17
C SER A 127 -21.97 -1.86 1.83
N PRO A 128 -21.80 -3.18 1.64
CA PRO A 128 -20.57 -3.71 1.09
C PRO A 128 -20.22 -2.97 -0.21
N THR A 129 -18.99 -2.50 -0.28
CA THR A 129 -18.48 -1.84 -1.49
C THR A 129 -17.79 -2.88 -2.36
N PHE A 130 -18.31 -3.07 -3.57
CA PHE A 130 -17.72 -3.94 -4.58
C PHE A 130 -16.88 -3.10 -5.54
N MET A 131 -15.75 -3.66 -6.00
CA MET A 131 -14.74 -2.92 -6.74
C MET A 131 -14.34 -3.62 -8.04
N SER A 132 -13.94 -2.83 -9.05
CA SER A 132 -13.18 -3.35 -10.20
C SER A 132 -11.82 -3.90 -9.73
N HIS A 133 -11.12 -4.63 -10.60
CA HIS A 133 -9.87 -5.32 -10.26
C HIS A 133 -8.84 -4.39 -9.61
N GLU A 134 -8.65 -3.21 -10.21
CA GLU A 134 -7.75 -2.14 -9.78
C GLU A 134 -8.39 -1.12 -8.82
N GLY A 135 -9.65 -1.36 -8.43
CA GLY A 135 -10.40 -0.46 -7.55
C GLY A 135 -10.71 0.91 -8.15
N ARG A 136 -10.67 1.09 -9.48
CA ARG A 136 -11.08 2.35 -10.14
C ARG A 136 -12.56 2.62 -9.95
N TYR A 137 -13.39 1.59 -10.14
CA TYR A 137 -14.84 1.67 -10.06
C TYR A 137 -15.33 1.06 -8.75
N LEU A 138 -16.18 1.79 -8.03
CA LEU A 138 -16.78 1.36 -6.76
C LEU A 138 -18.29 1.28 -6.92
N LEU A 139 -18.90 0.19 -6.47
CA LEU A 139 -20.35 -0.01 -6.45
C LEU A 139 -20.83 -0.06 -4.99
N PHE A 140 -21.66 0.90 -4.61
CA PHE A 140 -22.26 1.00 -3.27
C PHE A 140 -23.63 1.71 -3.32
N SER A 141 -24.42 1.56 -2.26
CA SER A 141 -25.74 2.18 -2.14
C SER A 141 -25.61 3.60 -1.58
N VAL A 142 -26.16 4.57 -2.30
CA VAL A 142 -26.14 6.00 -1.94
C VAL A 142 -27.55 6.57 -1.83
N GLN A 143 -27.73 7.54 -0.94
CA GLN A 143 -28.95 8.34 -0.89
C GLN A 143 -28.81 9.53 -1.84
N PHE A 144 -29.71 9.64 -2.83
CA PHE A 144 -29.75 10.81 -3.71
C PHE A 144 -30.74 11.85 -3.18
N PRO A 145 -30.42 13.16 -3.25
CA PRO A 145 -31.38 14.23 -2.99
C PRO A 145 -32.49 14.25 -4.04
N SER A 146 -33.67 14.74 -3.63
CA SER A 146 -34.87 14.88 -4.46
C SER A 146 -34.67 15.68 -5.74
N GLU A 147 -33.69 16.59 -5.74
CA GLU A 147 -33.32 17.49 -6.81
C GLU A 147 -32.63 16.76 -7.98
N ILE A 148 -31.97 15.63 -7.70
CA ILE A 148 -31.33 14.77 -8.71
C ILE A 148 -32.31 13.70 -9.20
N THR A 149 -33.24 13.25 -8.36
CA THR A 149 -34.21 12.20 -8.70
C THR A 149 -35.51 12.71 -9.33
N GLY A 150 -35.72 14.03 -9.39
CA GLY A 150 -36.81 14.67 -10.15
C GLY A 150 -38.22 14.43 -9.59
N GLY A 151 -38.37 14.08 -8.31
CA GLY A 151 -39.68 13.77 -7.72
C GLY A 151 -39.73 13.86 -6.19
N PRO A 152 -40.93 13.75 -5.58
CA PRO A 152 -41.15 13.92 -4.13
C PRO A 152 -40.65 12.75 -3.26
N TYR A 153 -39.82 11.84 -3.81
CA TYR A 153 -39.35 10.63 -3.15
C TYR A 153 -38.13 10.93 -2.28
N ASN A 154 -38.39 11.35 -1.06
CA ASN A 154 -37.42 11.46 0.01
C ASN A 154 -37.07 10.07 0.59
N ASN A 155 -35.78 9.72 0.58
CA ASN A 155 -35.14 8.69 1.45
C ASN A 155 -34.86 7.27 0.91
N TYR A 156 -35.03 6.96 -0.39
CA TYR A 156 -34.63 5.65 -0.91
C TYR A 156 -33.15 5.61 -1.33
N PHE A 157 -32.45 4.55 -0.92
CA PHE A 157 -31.09 4.26 -1.40
C PHE A 157 -31.11 3.72 -2.83
N GLN A 158 -30.13 4.14 -3.63
CA GLN A 158 -29.94 3.69 -5.00
C GLN A 158 -28.52 3.12 -5.15
N ALA A 159 -28.40 2.00 -5.85
CA ALA A 159 -27.11 1.49 -6.29
C ALA A 159 -26.48 2.48 -7.28
N ALA A 160 -25.22 2.85 -7.04
CA ALA A 160 -24.45 3.71 -7.93
C ALA A 160 -23.01 3.22 -8.07
N ARG A 161 -22.46 3.39 -9.28
CA ARG A 161 -21.04 3.18 -9.56
C ARG A 161 -20.32 4.52 -9.52
N TYR A 162 -19.26 4.64 -8.73
CA TYR A 162 -18.38 5.81 -8.69
C TYR A 162 -17.10 5.51 -9.49
N ASP A 163 -16.71 6.43 -10.37
CA ASP A 163 -15.43 6.38 -11.08
C ASP A 163 -14.42 7.31 -10.40
N ARG A 164 -13.38 6.73 -9.79
CA ARG A 164 -12.33 7.49 -9.08
C ARG A 164 -11.55 8.42 -9.99
N GLN A 165 -11.43 8.10 -11.28
CA GLN A 165 -10.64 8.92 -12.20
C GLN A 165 -11.37 10.22 -12.56
N SER A 166 -12.66 10.12 -12.85
CA SER A 166 -13.49 11.27 -13.26
C SER A 166 -14.21 11.95 -12.10
N GLY A 167 -14.30 11.28 -10.94
CA GLY A 167 -15.05 11.72 -9.78
C GLY A 167 -16.58 11.67 -9.97
N GLN A 168 -17.06 10.91 -10.97
CA GLN A 168 -18.47 10.90 -11.37
C GLN A 168 -19.23 9.67 -10.84
N TYR A 169 -20.51 9.90 -10.53
CA TYR A 169 -21.47 8.84 -10.18
C TYR A 169 -22.29 8.43 -11.40
N THR A 170 -22.42 7.12 -11.61
CA THR A 170 -23.33 6.52 -12.59
C THR A 170 -24.42 5.74 -11.85
N LEU A 171 -25.69 6.10 -12.06
CA LEU A 171 -26.84 5.41 -11.48
C LEU A 171 -26.99 4.01 -12.08
N VAL A 172 -27.13 3.00 -11.22
CA VAL A 172 -27.28 1.59 -11.62
C VAL A 172 -28.72 1.13 -11.55
N GLY A 173 -29.45 1.55 -10.50
CA GLY A 173 -30.87 1.22 -10.28
C GLY A 173 -31.85 1.92 -11.22
N LEU A 174 -31.66 1.77 -12.54
CA LEU A 174 -32.48 2.38 -13.58
C LEU A 174 -33.29 1.32 -14.34
N ASN A 175 -34.42 1.71 -14.91
CA ASN A 175 -35.10 0.95 -15.95
C ASN A 175 -34.52 1.28 -17.35
N ASN A 176 -34.95 0.54 -18.38
CA ASN A 176 -34.44 0.72 -19.75
C ASN A 176 -34.85 2.04 -20.42
N ALA A 177 -35.77 2.80 -19.82
CA ALA A 177 -36.11 4.15 -20.25
C ALA A 177 -35.28 5.24 -19.53
N GLY A 178 -34.34 4.84 -18.66
CA GLY A 178 -33.53 5.76 -17.85
C GLY A 178 -34.21 6.29 -16.59
N GLY A 179 -35.42 5.80 -16.26
CA GLY A 179 -36.13 6.16 -15.04
C GLY A 179 -35.58 5.41 -13.83
N LEU A 180 -35.46 6.10 -12.70
CA LEU A 180 -35.02 5.51 -11.43
C LEU A 180 -35.97 4.45 -10.90
N SER A 181 -35.42 3.46 -10.21
CA SER A 181 -36.21 2.51 -9.42
C SER A 181 -37.09 3.28 -8.42
N SER A 182 -38.36 2.89 -8.33
CA SER A 182 -39.34 3.62 -7.51
C SER A 182 -39.10 3.45 -6.00
N TRP A 183 -38.45 2.36 -5.59
CA TRP A 183 -38.15 2.00 -4.20
C TRP A 183 -36.63 1.79 -4.02
N TYR A 184 -36.21 1.10 -2.95
CA TYR A 184 -34.80 0.84 -2.68
C TYR A 184 -34.15 0.00 -3.79
N SER A 185 -32.94 0.39 -4.18
CA SER A 185 -32.02 -0.42 -4.99
C SER A 185 -30.73 -0.61 -4.20
N TYR A 186 -30.48 -1.86 -3.82
CA TYR A 186 -29.32 -2.25 -3.02
C TYR A 186 -28.24 -2.84 -3.91
N THR A 187 -26.98 -2.64 -3.52
CA THR A 187 -25.85 -3.14 -4.29
C THR A 187 -25.66 -4.64 -4.15
N GLY A 188 -25.28 -5.24 -5.28
CA GLY A 188 -24.70 -6.56 -5.39
C GLY A 188 -23.30 -6.45 -5.97
N TRP A 189 -22.94 -7.43 -6.80
CA TRP A 189 -21.59 -7.58 -7.35
C TRP A 189 -21.23 -6.55 -8.44
N LEU A 190 -19.92 -6.34 -8.66
CA LEU A 190 -19.37 -5.58 -9.78
C LEU A 190 -18.35 -6.44 -10.54
N SER A 191 -18.45 -6.47 -11.86
CA SER A 191 -17.45 -7.11 -12.73
C SER A 191 -16.08 -6.45 -12.60
N ALA A 192 -15.02 -7.22 -12.85
CA ALA A 192 -13.63 -6.80 -12.73
C ALA A 192 -13.30 -5.58 -13.60
N ASP A 193 -13.98 -5.39 -14.74
CA ASP A 193 -13.82 -4.23 -15.63
C ASP A 193 -14.78 -3.04 -15.30
N GLY A 194 -15.64 -3.22 -14.31
CA GLY A 194 -16.64 -2.25 -13.86
C GLY A 194 -17.81 -2.01 -14.82
N GLN A 195 -17.98 -2.77 -15.91
CA GLN A 195 -19.00 -2.52 -16.94
C GLN A 195 -20.35 -3.17 -16.66
N HIS A 196 -20.37 -4.21 -15.82
CA HIS A 196 -21.57 -4.93 -15.42
C HIS A 196 -21.77 -4.82 -13.92
N ALA A 197 -22.83 -4.12 -13.51
CA ALA A 197 -23.19 -3.91 -12.11
C ALA A 197 -24.45 -4.72 -11.78
N TYR A 198 -24.39 -5.48 -10.70
CA TYR A 198 -25.49 -6.30 -10.22
C TYR A 198 -26.14 -5.62 -9.02
N PHE A 199 -27.46 -5.58 -9.00
CA PHE A 199 -28.21 -4.94 -7.93
C PHE A 199 -29.52 -5.66 -7.71
N TYR A 200 -30.14 -5.46 -6.54
CA TYR A 200 -31.44 -6.04 -6.26
C TYR A 200 -32.43 -4.99 -5.77
N SER A 201 -33.68 -5.17 -6.17
CA SER A 201 -34.77 -4.26 -5.85
C SER A 201 -36.11 -5.00 -5.94
N ASP A 202 -37.09 -4.52 -5.19
CA ASP A 202 -38.49 -4.91 -5.28
C ASP A 202 -39.33 -3.85 -6.03
N SER A 203 -38.66 -2.87 -6.64
CA SER A 203 -39.31 -1.77 -7.36
C SER A 203 -40.20 -2.26 -8.52
N PRO A 204 -41.46 -1.80 -8.60
CA PRO A 204 -42.41 -2.24 -9.61
C PRO A 204 -42.18 -1.64 -11.00
N ASN A 205 -41.24 -0.71 -11.17
CA ASN A 205 -40.98 -0.01 -12.43
C ASN A 205 -39.65 -0.41 -13.11
N LEU A 206 -39.01 -1.46 -12.61
CA LEU A 206 -37.89 -2.14 -13.28
C LEU A 206 -38.44 -3.18 -14.28
N PRO A 207 -37.62 -3.63 -15.25
CA PRO A 207 -38.04 -4.61 -16.25
C PRO A 207 -38.70 -5.85 -15.63
N GLU A 208 -39.85 -6.23 -16.19
CA GLU A 208 -40.76 -7.29 -15.69
C GLU A 208 -41.21 -7.11 -14.22
N PRO A 209 -42.16 -6.20 -13.95
CA PRO A 209 -42.68 -5.94 -12.61
C PRO A 209 -43.25 -7.21 -11.98
N ASN A 210 -43.00 -7.41 -10.68
CA ASN A 210 -43.64 -8.48 -9.92
C ASN A 210 -45.16 -8.32 -9.95
N SER A 211 -45.86 -9.17 -10.71
CA SER A 211 -47.32 -9.15 -10.83
C SER A 211 -48.04 -9.73 -9.60
N ASN A 212 -47.34 -10.42 -8.69
CA ASN A 212 -47.95 -11.22 -7.61
C ASN A 212 -47.49 -10.88 -6.16
N GLY A 213 -46.78 -9.76 -5.94
CA GLY A 213 -46.55 -9.22 -4.59
C GLY A 213 -45.35 -9.78 -3.82
N SER A 214 -44.63 -8.87 -3.15
CA SER A 214 -43.54 -9.06 -2.16
C SER A 214 -42.36 -9.97 -2.55
N GLY A 215 -41.20 -9.37 -2.86
CA GLY A 215 -39.91 -10.05 -2.94
C GLY A 215 -38.86 -9.30 -3.76
N TYR A 216 -37.62 -9.24 -3.29
CA TYR A 216 -36.49 -8.66 -4.03
C TYR A 216 -36.18 -9.50 -5.28
N ARG A 217 -35.80 -8.82 -6.37
CA ARG A 217 -35.40 -9.40 -7.64
C ARG A 217 -33.97 -9.00 -7.95
N LEU A 218 -33.22 -9.90 -8.60
CA LEU A 218 -31.85 -9.64 -9.01
C LEU A 218 -31.81 -9.10 -10.44
N PHE A 219 -31.07 -8.02 -10.63
CA PHE A 219 -30.89 -7.35 -11.91
C PHE A 219 -29.41 -7.19 -12.25
N ARG A 220 -29.11 -7.15 -13.55
CA ARG A 220 -27.83 -6.72 -14.11
C ARG A 220 -28.04 -5.43 -14.87
N ARG A 221 -27.17 -4.44 -14.65
CA ARG A 221 -27.05 -3.23 -15.44
C ARG A 221 -25.79 -3.31 -16.29
N ASP A 222 -25.95 -3.31 -17.59
CA ASP A 222 -24.87 -3.00 -18.52
C ASP A 222 -24.71 -1.48 -18.57
N ILE A 223 -23.57 -0.99 -18.10
CA ILE A 223 -23.36 0.45 -17.93
C ILE A 223 -23.16 1.14 -19.28
N ALA A 224 -22.46 0.49 -20.21
CA ALA A 224 -22.17 1.06 -21.52
C ALA A 224 -23.41 1.05 -22.42
N ALA A 225 -24.17 -0.04 -22.42
CA ALA A 225 -25.40 -0.16 -23.20
C ALA A 225 -26.58 0.62 -22.57
N GLY A 226 -26.51 0.91 -21.27
CA GLY A 226 -27.62 1.51 -20.55
C GLY A 226 -28.82 0.56 -20.47
N GLU A 227 -28.57 -0.74 -20.38
CA GLU A 227 -29.59 -1.80 -20.34
C GLU A 227 -29.64 -2.46 -18.95
N THR A 228 -30.85 -2.64 -18.44
CA THR A 228 -31.16 -3.38 -17.22
C THR A 228 -31.89 -4.66 -17.59
N THR A 229 -31.36 -5.78 -17.14
CA THR A 229 -31.90 -7.12 -17.39
C THR A 229 -32.29 -7.76 -16.06
N LEU A 230 -33.48 -8.36 -16.01
CA LEU A 230 -33.90 -9.19 -14.89
C LEU A 230 -33.20 -10.54 -14.97
N LEU A 231 -32.55 -10.96 -13.88
CA LEU A 231 -31.90 -12.27 -13.78
C LEU A 231 -32.79 -13.29 -13.03
N GLY A 232 -33.83 -12.82 -12.35
CA GLY A 232 -34.81 -13.68 -11.68
C GLY A 232 -35.11 -13.25 -10.23
N PRO A 233 -35.74 -14.13 -9.44
CA PRO A 233 -35.93 -13.88 -8.01
C PRO A 233 -34.57 -13.81 -7.30
N LEU A 234 -34.47 -12.94 -6.28
CA LEU A 234 -33.32 -12.98 -5.39
C LEU A 234 -33.39 -14.26 -4.57
N SER A 235 -32.51 -15.23 -4.88
CA SER A 235 -32.15 -16.26 -3.93
C SER A 235 -31.26 -15.63 -2.87
N TRP A 236 -31.38 -16.08 -1.62
CA TRP A 236 -30.39 -15.79 -0.61
C TRP A 236 -29.10 -16.45 -1.10
N GLY A 237 -28.24 -15.67 -1.76
CA GLY A 237 -26.97 -16.10 -2.34
C GLY A 237 -26.91 -16.05 -3.83
N PHE A 238 -26.12 -15.11 -4.31
CA PHE A 238 -25.70 -15.11 -5.69
C PHE A 238 -24.30 -14.51 -5.77
N HIS A 239 -23.61 -14.87 -6.83
CA HIS A 239 -22.38 -14.23 -7.23
C HIS A 239 -22.28 -14.22 -8.74
N ALA A 240 -21.77 -13.11 -9.27
CA ALA A 240 -21.43 -13.02 -10.68
C ALA A 240 -19.94 -13.26 -10.85
N SER A 241 -19.54 -14.05 -11.83
CA SER A 241 -18.11 -14.25 -12.12
C SER A 241 -17.40 -12.91 -12.37
N PRO A 242 -16.10 -12.79 -12.08
CA PRO A 242 -15.34 -11.56 -12.30
C PRO A 242 -15.49 -10.96 -13.69
N ASN A 243 -15.51 -11.78 -14.74
CA ASN A 243 -15.74 -11.39 -16.14
C ASN A 243 -17.20 -11.01 -16.45
N GLY A 244 -18.11 -11.15 -15.49
CA GLY A 244 -19.52 -10.81 -15.62
C GLY A 244 -20.34 -11.75 -16.51
N ARG A 245 -19.82 -12.92 -16.91
CA ARG A 245 -20.51 -13.89 -17.78
C ARG A 245 -21.47 -14.79 -17.02
N TYR A 246 -21.08 -15.28 -15.86
CA TYR A 246 -21.83 -16.30 -15.14
C TYR A 246 -22.47 -15.75 -13.89
N VAL A 247 -23.69 -16.18 -13.58
CA VAL A 247 -24.33 -15.93 -12.27
C VAL A 247 -24.60 -17.27 -11.60
N ALA A 248 -23.94 -17.52 -10.48
CA ALA A 248 -24.14 -18.71 -9.66
C ALA A 248 -25.11 -18.42 -8.50
N ARG A 249 -25.96 -19.40 -8.19
CA ARG A 249 -26.90 -19.39 -7.06
C ARG A 249 -26.87 -20.74 -6.38
N ALA A 250 -26.53 -20.74 -5.09
CA ALA A 250 -26.64 -21.96 -4.29
C ALA A 250 -28.11 -22.32 -4.04
N GLY A 251 -28.43 -23.61 -4.16
CA GLY A 251 -29.73 -24.19 -3.90
C GLY A 251 -29.61 -25.49 -3.11
N SER A 252 -30.73 -26.05 -2.64
CA SER A 252 -30.75 -27.25 -1.78
C SER A 252 -30.26 -28.55 -2.45
N ASP A 253 -30.02 -28.54 -3.75
CA ASP A 253 -29.64 -29.69 -4.57
C ASP A 253 -28.37 -29.44 -5.41
N GLY A 254 -27.69 -28.31 -5.22
CA GLY A 254 -26.47 -27.94 -5.96
C GLY A 254 -26.35 -26.45 -6.22
N ILE A 255 -25.59 -26.07 -7.23
CA ILE A 255 -25.42 -24.68 -7.67
C ILE A 255 -26.06 -24.53 -9.04
N SER A 256 -27.05 -23.65 -9.14
CA SER A 256 -27.60 -23.21 -10.43
C SER A 256 -26.69 -22.15 -11.04
N LEU A 257 -26.39 -22.29 -12.32
CA LEU A 257 -25.53 -21.39 -13.08
C LEU A 257 -26.31 -20.84 -14.28
N HIS A 258 -26.33 -19.51 -14.42
CA HIS A 258 -26.86 -18.81 -15.58
C HIS A 258 -25.70 -18.24 -16.39
N ASP A 259 -25.52 -18.73 -17.63
CA ASP A 259 -24.58 -18.16 -18.60
C ASP A 259 -25.27 -17.00 -19.32
N LEU A 260 -24.88 -15.78 -18.99
CA LEU A 260 -25.47 -14.56 -19.54
C LEU A 260 -25.12 -14.31 -21.01
N GLN A 261 -24.13 -15.03 -21.54
CA GLN A 261 -23.75 -14.92 -22.95
C GLN A 261 -24.64 -15.79 -23.84
N THR A 262 -24.97 -17.00 -23.39
CA THR A 262 -25.79 -17.96 -24.15
C THR A 262 -27.26 -17.98 -23.69
N ASP A 263 -27.56 -17.34 -22.57
CA ASP A 263 -28.84 -17.42 -21.84
C ASP A 263 -29.22 -18.86 -21.44
N GLU A 264 -28.21 -19.72 -21.26
CA GLU A 264 -28.40 -21.09 -20.83
C GLU A 264 -28.30 -21.22 -19.31
N TYR A 265 -29.17 -22.07 -18.76
CA TYR A 265 -29.14 -22.45 -17.36
C TYR A 265 -28.58 -23.86 -17.25
N SER A 266 -27.61 -24.05 -16.35
CA SER A 266 -27.06 -25.35 -16.01
C SER A 266 -27.06 -25.59 -14.51
N HIS A 267 -26.97 -26.85 -14.11
CA HIS A 267 -26.96 -27.25 -12.70
C HIS A 267 -25.68 -28.01 -12.38
N VAL A 268 -24.95 -27.54 -11.37
CA VAL A 268 -23.76 -28.19 -10.85
C VAL A 268 -24.16 -28.98 -9.61
N ALA A 269 -24.29 -30.29 -9.79
CA ALA A 269 -24.55 -31.21 -8.68
C ALA A 269 -23.31 -31.29 -7.78
N ILE A 270 -23.52 -31.08 -6.47
CA ILE A 270 -22.46 -31.23 -5.47
C ILE A 270 -22.50 -32.67 -4.93
N PRO A 271 -21.35 -33.37 -4.82
CA PRO A 271 -21.28 -34.75 -4.32
C PRO A 271 -21.93 -34.93 -2.95
N ALA A 272 -22.45 -36.13 -2.66
CA ALA A 272 -23.04 -36.46 -1.36
C ALA A 272 -21.97 -36.39 -0.24
N GLY A 273 -22.08 -35.39 0.63
CA GLY A 273 -21.10 -35.11 1.69
C GLY A 273 -21.52 -33.97 2.64
N PRO A 274 -22.11 -32.87 2.13
CA PRO A 274 -22.79 -31.84 2.92
C PRO A 274 -24.32 -31.99 2.88
N VAL A 275 -25.00 -31.70 4.00
CA VAL A 275 -26.47 -31.51 4.01
C VAL A 275 -26.74 -30.01 3.88
N TRP A 276 -27.62 -29.60 2.96
CA TRP A 276 -28.02 -28.19 2.86
C TRP A 276 -28.83 -27.77 4.08
N CYS A 277 -28.44 -26.69 4.74
CA CYS A 277 -29.16 -26.17 5.90
C CYS A 277 -30.51 -25.57 5.49
N TYR A 278 -31.51 -25.69 6.37
CA TYR A 278 -32.81 -25.00 6.25
C TYR A 278 -32.72 -23.50 6.64
N GLN A 279 -31.51 -22.95 6.80
CA GLN A 279 -31.24 -21.56 7.18
C GLN A 279 -30.46 -20.87 6.04
N PRO A 280 -30.93 -19.71 5.54
CA PRO A 280 -30.27 -19.00 4.46
C PRO A 280 -29.09 -18.18 4.99
N SER A 281 -27.85 -18.55 4.62
CA SER A 281 -26.69 -17.65 4.68
C SER A 281 -25.78 -17.98 3.49
N PRO A 282 -25.40 -17.01 2.64
CA PRO A 282 -25.40 -17.38 1.24
C PRO A 282 -24.22 -16.83 0.43
N GLU A 283 -23.01 -16.85 0.99
CA GLU A 283 -21.82 -16.62 0.18
C GLU A 283 -21.66 -17.79 -0.78
N THR A 284 -22.03 -17.57 -2.04
CA THR A 284 -21.65 -18.41 -3.17
C THR A 284 -20.63 -17.64 -3.97
N TRP A 285 -19.66 -18.31 -4.58
CA TRP A 285 -18.75 -17.71 -5.55
C TRP A 285 -18.60 -18.63 -6.76
N VAL A 286 -18.32 -18.05 -7.92
CA VAL A 286 -18.06 -18.78 -9.18
C VAL A 286 -16.93 -18.14 -9.99
N SER A 287 -16.09 -18.99 -10.60
CA SER A 287 -14.96 -18.58 -11.43
C SER A 287 -15.37 -18.14 -12.82
N ASP A 288 -14.47 -17.43 -13.49
CA ASP A 288 -14.64 -16.96 -14.88
C ASP A 288 -14.87 -18.08 -15.88
N ASP A 289 -14.39 -19.29 -15.58
CA ASP A 289 -14.55 -20.50 -16.38
C ASP A 289 -15.72 -21.39 -15.89
N ALA A 290 -16.41 -20.98 -14.81
CA ALA A 290 -17.48 -21.73 -14.14
C ALA A 290 -17.09 -23.17 -13.72
N THR A 291 -15.81 -23.42 -13.46
CA THR A 291 -15.32 -24.73 -13.00
C THR A 291 -15.08 -24.79 -11.49
N ARG A 292 -14.94 -23.63 -10.83
CA ARG A 292 -14.61 -23.53 -9.40
C ARG A 292 -15.69 -22.76 -8.66
N PHE A 293 -16.04 -23.28 -7.50
CA PHE A 293 -17.12 -22.76 -6.67
C PHE A 293 -16.72 -22.74 -5.19
N ILE A 294 -17.18 -21.71 -4.48
CA ILE A 294 -17.21 -21.69 -3.02
C ILE A 294 -18.65 -21.52 -2.56
N PHE A 295 -19.06 -22.26 -1.55
CA PHE A 295 -20.41 -22.17 -0.99
C PHE A 295 -20.44 -22.62 0.47
N GLN A 296 -21.44 -22.12 1.21
CA GLN A 296 -21.73 -22.54 2.57
C GLN A 296 -22.66 -23.76 2.60
N ALA A 297 -22.41 -24.74 3.48
CA ALA A 297 -23.30 -25.88 3.76
C ALA A 297 -23.23 -26.31 5.25
N CYS A 298 -24.17 -27.14 5.73
CA CYS A 298 -24.14 -27.58 7.15
C CYS A 298 -23.02 -28.60 7.38
N ALA A 299 -22.37 -28.47 8.53
CA ALA A 299 -21.53 -29.54 9.07
C ALA A 299 -22.37 -30.80 9.35
N PRO A 300 -21.80 -32.02 9.16
CA PRO A 300 -22.36 -33.22 9.75
C PRO A 300 -22.54 -33.03 11.27
N ASN A 301 -23.71 -33.38 11.81
CA ASN A 301 -24.04 -33.37 13.25
C ASN A 301 -24.33 -32.00 13.92
N ASN A 302 -24.86 -31.00 13.20
CA ASN A 302 -25.23 -29.68 13.76
C ASN A 302 -24.04 -28.88 14.36
N ALA A 303 -22.81 -29.12 13.91
CA ALA A 303 -21.62 -28.44 14.40
C ALA A 303 -21.40 -27.01 13.83
N GLY A 304 -22.44 -26.39 13.28
CA GLY A 304 -22.39 -25.06 12.63
C GLY A 304 -22.29 -25.11 11.09
N SER A 305 -22.03 -23.95 10.49
CA SER A 305 -21.80 -23.80 9.05
C SER A 305 -20.38 -24.24 8.66
N GLN A 306 -20.25 -24.88 7.49
CA GLN A 306 -18.98 -25.20 6.85
C GLN A 306 -18.91 -24.55 5.48
N TYR A 307 -17.74 -24.02 5.12
CA TYR A 307 -17.50 -23.50 3.78
C TYR A 307 -16.73 -24.52 2.97
N TRP A 308 -17.20 -24.75 1.76
CA TRP A 308 -16.70 -25.77 0.87
C TRP A 308 -16.18 -25.15 -0.40
N ARG A 309 -15.11 -25.74 -0.90
CA ARG A 309 -14.57 -25.48 -2.23
C ARG A 309 -14.86 -26.68 -3.12
N TYR A 310 -15.38 -26.41 -4.30
CA TYR A 310 -15.67 -27.46 -5.27
C TYR A 310 -15.08 -27.14 -6.63
N ASP A 311 -14.39 -28.15 -7.17
CA ASP A 311 -13.76 -28.13 -8.49
C ASP A 311 -14.45 -29.15 -9.38
N THR A 312 -15.14 -28.70 -10.43
CA THR A 312 -15.89 -29.60 -11.32
C THR A 312 -14.97 -30.45 -12.18
N GLY A 313 -13.77 -29.96 -12.52
CA GLY A 313 -12.78 -30.66 -13.34
C GLY A 313 -12.10 -31.78 -12.57
N ALA A 314 -11.65 -31.49 -11.34
CA ALA A 314 -11.04 -32.48 -10.46
C ALA A 314 -12.09 -33.36 -9.73
N GLN A 315 -13.35 -32.94 -9.70
CA GLN A 315 -14.41 -33.50 -8.86
C GLN A 315 -14.02 -33.57 -7.38
N THR A 316 -13.22 -32.61 -6.92
CA THR A 316 -12.76 -32.52 -5.54
C THR A 316 -13.66 -31.56 -4.75
N LEU A 317 -14.11 -32.04 -3.59
CA LEU A 317 -14.87 -31.27 -2.62
C LEU A 317 -14.03 -31.15 -1.35
N GLU A 318 -13.60 -29.94 -1.03
CA GLU A 318 -12.62 -29.66 0.02
C GLU A 318 -13.25 -28.72 1.06
N PRO A 319 -13.22 -29.06 2.36
CA PRO A 319 -13.64 -28.13 3.40
C PRO A 319 -12.59 -27.02 3.56
N ILE A 320 -13.02 -25.76 3.53
CA ILE A 320 -12.16 -24.59 3.79
C ILE A 320 -11.98 -24.43 5.30
N VAL A 321 -13.09 -24.46 6.03
CA VAL A 321 -13.12 -24.27 7.49
C VAL A 321 -14.37 -24.90 8.08
N SER A 322 -14.24 -25.42 9.30
CA SER A 322 -15.35 -25.96 10.10
C SER A 322 -15.43 -25.27 11.46
N GLY A 323 -16.62 -24.80 11.86
CA GLY A 323 -16.86 -24.25 13.18
C GLY A 323 -17.84 -23.08 13.18
N HIS A 324 -17.92 -22.37 14.31
CA HIS A 324 -18.69 -21.13 14.41
C HIS A 324 -17.94 -19.98 13.75
N ILE A 325 -18.29 -19.66 12.51
CA ILE A 325 -17.74 -18.52 11.76
C ILE A 325 -18.73 -17.36 11.87
N TRP A 326 -18.22 -16.16 12.09
CA TRP A 326 -19.01 -14.94 12.24
C TRP A 326 -19.25 -14.23 10.90
N ASP A 327 -18.22 -14.18 10.06
CA ASP A 327 -18.25 -13.56 8.74
C ASP A 327 -17.28 -14.29 7.80
N PHE A 328 -17.59 -14.30 6.50
CA PHE A 328 -16.83 -14.98 5.45
C PHE A 328 -16.89 -14.17 4.16
N ALA A 329 -15.74 -13.99 3.50
CA ALA A 329 -15.65 -13.34 2.21
C ALA A 329 -14.72 -14.12 1.29
N VAL A 330 -14.96 -13.99 -0.02
CA VAL A 330 -14.14 -14.60 -1.07
C VAL A 330 -13.52 -13.50 -1.90
N ALA A 331 -12.22 -13.58 -2.14
CA ALA A 331 -11.53 -12.66 -3.01
C ALA A 331 -11.89 -12.92 -4.49
N GLY A 332 -11.56 -11.98 -5.37
CA GLY A 332 -12.02 -11.97 -6.77
C GLY A 332 -11.63 -13.19 -7.63
N ASP A 333 -10.80 -14.13 -7.16
CA ASP A 333 -10.35 -15.32 -7.89
C ASP A 333 -10.87 -16.66 -7.31
N ALA A 334 -11.58 -16.62 -6.17
CA ALA A 334 -11.82 -17.73 -5.24
C ALA A 334 -10.67 -18.68 -5.03
N GLU A 335 -9.46 -18.16 -5.17
CA GLU A 335 -8.31 -18.83 -4.63
C GLU A 335 -8.13 -18.49 -3.15
N THR A 336 -8.63 -17.32 -2.74
CA THR A 336 -8.53 -16.78 -1.39
C THR A 336 -9.89 -16.59 -0.74
N ALA A 337 -10.01 -17.03 0.51
CA ALA A 337 -11.15 -16.76 1.37
C ALA A 337 -10.67 -16.18 2.71
N THR A 338 -11.41 -15.21 3.24
CA THR A 338 -11.21 -14.67 4.58
C THR A 338 -12.40 -14.98 5.46
N PHE A 339 -12.15 -15.20 6.74
CA PHE A 339 -13.24 -15.40 7.70
C PHE A 339 -12.84 -14.96 9.10
N SER A 340 -13.86 -14.71 9.92
CA SER A 340 -13.68 -14.44 11.35
C SER A 340 -14.33 -15.51 12.21
N GLY A 341 -13.65 -15.92 13.28
CA GLY A 341 -14.15 -16.98 14.17
C GLY A 341 -13.34 -17.08 15.46
N PRO A 342 -13.81 -17.86 16.45
CA PRO A 342 -13.14 -18.01 17.73
C PRO A 342 -11.81 -18.76 17.58
N ASP A 343 -10.87 -18.51 18.48
CA ASP A 343 -9.52 -19.08 18.58
C ASP A 343 -9.44 -20.61 18.36
N SER A 344 -10.52 -21.34 18.67
CA SER A 344 -10.61 -22.80 18.50
C SER A 344 -10.51 -23.30 17.04
N ILE A 345 -10.51 -22.40 16.06
CA ILE A 345 -10.42 -22.75 14.64
C ILE A 345 -8.96 -23.11 14.24
N ALA A 346 -7.94 -22.63 14.96
CA ALA A 346 -6.54 -22.95 14.73
C ALA A 346 -5.85 -23.60 15.96
N PRO A 347 -4.97 -24.61 15.80
CA PRO A 347 -4.31 -25.26 16.95
C PRO A 347 -3.33 -24.33 17.68
N GLY A 348 -3.52 -24.14 18.99
CA GLY A 348 -2.50 -23.52 19.88
C GLY A 348 -2.92 -22.25 20.64
N GLU A 349 -4.17 -21.82 20.58
CA GLU A 349 -4.58 -20.49 21.04
C GLU A 349 -5.46 -20.46 22.31
N THR A 350 -5.32 -19.41 23.12
CA THR A 350 -6.09 -19.15 24.35
C THR A 350 -6.45 -17.66 24.48
N GLY A 351 -7.71 -17.26 24.25
CA GLY A 351 -8.11 -15.84 24.33
C GLY A 351 -9.63 -15.56 24.28
N GLY A 352 -10.45 -16.38 23.64
CA GLY A 352 -11.91 -16.27 23.60
C GLY A 352 -12.47 -15.10 22.77
N PHE A 353 -11.66 -14.47 21.91
CA PHE A 353 -12.06 -13.38 21.03
C PHE A 353 -12.33 -13.90 19.60
N TYR A 354 -12.88 -13.06 18.73
CA TYR A 354 -12.93 -13.36 17.29
C TYR A 354 -11.63 -12.96 16.61
N ASP A 355 -11.07 -13.84 15.79
CA ASP A 355 -9.87 -13.59 15.01
C ASP A 355 -10.12 -13.70 13.51
N VAL A 356 -9.29 -13.04 12.72
CA VAL A 356 -9.37 -13.05 11.25
C VAL A 356 -8.33 -13.99 10.68
N TYR A 357 -8.79 -14.85 9.78
CA TYR A 357 -8.01 -15.85 9.09
C TYR A 357 -8.14 -15.68 7.58
N VAL A 358 -7.07 -16.02 6.87
CA VAL A 358 -7.03 -16.16 5.42
C VAL A 358 -6.74 -17.62 5.05
N SER A 359 -7.48 -18.15 4.09
CA SER A 359 -7.29 -19.50 3.55
C SER A 359 -7.11 -19.43 2.05
N THR A 360 -6.00 -19.96 1.57
CA THR A 360 -5.64 -20.00 0.16
C THR A 360 -5.40 -21.44 -0.31
N ARG A 361 -5.69 -21.74 -1.59
CA ARG A 361 -5.36 -23.05 -2.20
C ARG A 361 -3.87 -23.20 -2.44
N THR A 362 -3.27 -22.14 -2.95
CA THR A 362 -1.83 -22.02 -3.11
C THR A 362 -1.30 -21.26 -1.89
N PRO A 363 -0.25 -21.72 -1.22
CA PRO A 363 0.37 -20.95 -0.14
C PRO A 363 0.60 -19.51 -0.61
N ILE A 364 0.30 -18.53 0.26
CA ILE A 364 0.63 -17.13 -0.01
C ILE A 364 2.15 -17.08 -0.13
N GLN A 365 2.63 -16.99 -1.37
CA GLN A 365 4.04 -16.88 -1.67
C GLN A 365 4.33 -15.41 -1.88
N SER A 366 5.45 -14.94 -1.31
CA SER A 366 6.03 -13.72 -1.83
C SER A 366 6.39 -14.05 -3.27
N GLU A 367 5.77 -13.36 -4.24
CA GLU A 367 6.45 -13.19 -5.51
C GLU A 367 7.87 -12.73 -5.15
N PRO A 368 8.90 -13.49 -5.54
CA PRO A 368 10.25 -13.15 -5.13
C PRO A 368 10.51 -11.69 -5.48
N ALA A 369 11.13 -10.95 -4.56
CA ALA A 369 11.33 -9.54 -4.75
C ALA A 369 12.34 -9.32 -5.88
N ARG A 370 11.82 -9.24 -7.11
CA ARG A 370 12.56 -8.94 -8.32
C ARG A 370 13.13 -7.54 -8.24
N TYR A 371 12.52 -6.64 -7.47
CA TYR A 371 13.05 -5.32 -7.19
C TYR A 371 13.31 -5.10 -5.69
N VAL A 372 14.55 -4.73 -5.36
CA VAL A 372 14.97 -4.36 -4.00
C VAL A 372 15.56 -2.95 -4.01
N ALA A 373 14.97 -2.03 -3.23
CA ALA A 373 15.52 -0.70 -2.99
C ALA A 373 16.25 -0.66 -1.65
N LEU A 374 17.57 -0.51 -1.68
CA LEU A 374 18.45 -0.41 -0.51
C LEU A 374 19.00 1.01 -0.38
N GLY A 375 19.80 1.27 0.65
CA GLY A 375 20.57 2.50 0.78
C GLY A 375 20.25 3.30 2.03
N ASP A 376 20.63 4.58 1.99
CA ASP A 376 20.47 5.53 3.08
C ASP A 376 19.19 6.39 2.98
N SER A 377 19.21 7.57 3.59
CA SER A 377 18.10 8.52 3.64
C SER A 377 17.69 9.08 2.27
N TYR A 378 18.63 9.19 1.31
CA TYR A 378 18.34 9.56 -0.07
C TYR A 378 17.66 8.42 -0.84
N SER A 379 17.64 7.21 -0.28
CA SER A 379 16.86 6.08 -0.76
C SER A 379 15.57 5.86 0.03
N SER A 380 15.58 6.09 1.35
CA SER A 380 14.43 5.84 2.22
C SER A 380 13.30 6.84 1.99
N GLY A 381 13.60 8.07 1.58
CA GLY A 381 12.58 9.11 1.42
C GLY A 381 12.63 10.21 2.47
N GLU A 382 13.69 10.31 3.27
CA GLU A 382 13.87 11.39 4.24
C GLU A 382 13.65 12.75 3.54
N GLY A 383 12.87 13.65 4.14
CA GLY A 383 12.51 14.93 3.54
C GLY A 383 11.14 14.98 2.87
N THR A 384 10.43 13.85 2.71
CA THR A 384 9.04 13.88 2.22
C THR A 384 8.03 14.24 3.31
N PHE A 385 8.41 14.11 4.59
CA PHE A 385 7.56 14.31 5.78
C PHE A 385 6.34 13.36 5.86
N ILE A 386 6.27 12.35 4.99
CA ILE A 386 5.25 11.31 5.02
C ILE A 386 5.97 9.97 5.01
N TYR A 387 5.95 9.28 6.15
CA TYR A 387 6.67 8.04 6.33
C TYR A 387 5.70 6.91 6.68
N HIS A 388 6.09 5.67 6.38
CA HIS A 388 5.33 4.51 6.82
C HIS A 388 5.41 4.41 8.35
N PRO A 389 4.28 4.20 9.06
CA PRO A 389 4.26 4.20 10.53
C PRO A 389 5.16 3.14 11.18
N ASP A 390 5.45 2.04 10.49
CA ASP A 390 6.38 0.98 10.90
C ASP A 390 7.86 1.38 10.76
N SER A 391 8.14 2.54 10.15
CA SER A 391 9.48 3.11 9.95
C SER A 391 9.66 4.52 10.54
N ASP A 392 8.60 5.06 11.15
CA ASP A 392 8.53 6.40 11.76
C ASP A 392 7.52 6.39 12.92
N SER A 393 7.89 5.72 14.01
CA SER A 393 7.09 5.71 15.23
C SER A 393 7.98 5.83 16.46
N ALA A 394 7.49 6.59 17.45
CA ALA A 394 8.09 6.65 18.78
C ALA A 394 7.84 5.35 19.59
N GLU A 395 6.87 4.54 19.15
CA GLU A 395 6.38 3.33 19.83
C GLU A 395 6.78 2.02 19.11
N LEU A 396 7.11 2.08 17.81
CA LEU A 396 7.70 0.96 17.05
C LEU A 396 9.17 1.27 16.72
N PRO A 397 10.07 0.29 16.79
CA PRO A 397 11.48 0.61 16.98
C PRO A 397 12.29 0.89 15.70
N SER A 398 11.69 0.98 14.51
CA SER A 398 12.42 1.38 13.30
C SER A 398 12.32 2.88 13.04
N LYS A 399 13.47 3.52 12.83
CA LYS A 399 13.63 4.95 12.52
C LYS A 399 14.15 5.18 11.10
N CYS A 400 13.82 4.26 10.20
CA CYS A 400 14.33 4.30 8.84
C CYS A 400 13.71 5.39 7.97
N HIS A 401 12.60 6.00 8.39
CA HIS A 401 11.90 7.06 7.65
C HIS A 401 11.68 6.63 6.19
N ARG A 402 11.05 5.47 5.99
CA ARG A 402 10.71 4.95 4.66
C ARG A 402 9.45 5.64 4.20
N SER A 403 9.52 6.36 3.09
CA SER A 403 8.39 7.11 2.53
C SER A 403 7.79 6.39 1.32
N PRO A 404 6.46 6.34 1.17
CA PRO A 404 5.83 5.97 -0.09
C PRO A 404 6.13 6.96 -1.23
N GLN A 405 6.66 8.15 -0.91
CA GLN A 405 7.08 9.17 -1.88
C GLN A 405 8.59 9.12 -2.18
N ALA A 406 9.32 8.13 -1.67
CA ALA A 406 10.70 7.89 -2.06
C ALA A 406 10.79 7.34 -3.49
N TYR A 407 11.96 7.45 -4.12
CA TYR A 407 12.11 6.98 -5.49
C TYR A 407 11.87 5.47 -5.63
N GLY A 408 12.15 4.68 -4.58
CA GLY A 408 12.03 3.23 -4.58
C GLY A 408 10.59 2.77 -4.87
N PRO A 409 9.63 3.06 -3.97
CA PRO A 409 8.21 2.78 -4.19
C PRO A 409 7.65 3.39 -5.48
N LEU A 410 7.98 4.66 -5.75
CA LEU A 410 7.51 5.35 -6.97
C LEU A 410 7.99 4.67 -8.26
N LEU A 411 9.19 4.10 -8.26
CA LEU A 411 9.72 3.34 -9.38
C LEU A 411 9.02 1.97 -9.49
N ALA A 412 8.85 1.26 -8.36
CA ALA A 412 8.18 -0.04 -8.33
C ALA A 412 6.79 0.03 -9.00
N ASP A 413 6.01 1.06 -8.64
CA ASP A 413 4.67 1.30 -9.19
C ASP A 413 4.72 1.68 -10.69
N ALA A 414 5.72 2.45 -11.11
CA ALA A 414 5.79 2.98 -12.48
C ALA A 414 6.20 1.94 -13.52
N VAL A 415 7.08 1.00 -13.17
CA VAL A 415 7.64 0.01 -14.11
C VAL A 415 7.16 -1.43 -13.87
N ASN A 416 6.25 -1.64 -12.91
CA ASN A 416 5.62 -2.93 -12.58
C ASN A 416 6.63 -4.09 -12.48
N LEU A 417 7.69 -3.90 -11.69
CA LEU A 417 8.81 -4.84 -11.57
C LEU A 417 8.48 -6.11 -10.76
N GLY A 418 7.19 -6.39 -10.49
CA GLY A 418 6.78 -7.52 -9.66
C GLY A 418 6.99 -7.27 -8.16
N GLY A 419 7.42 -8.30 -7.42
CA GLY A 419 7.66 -8.20 -5.98
C GLY A 419 8.66 -7.09 -5.63
N PHE A 420 8.27 -6.21 -4.71
CA PHE A 420 9.10 -5.08 -4.25
C PHE A 420 9.46 -5.24 -2.77
N THR A 421 10.75 -5.09 -2.45
CA THR A 421 11.26 -4.99 -1.07
C THR A 421 11.93 -3.64 -0.85
N PHE A 422 11.51 -2.93 0.19
CA PHE A 422 12.07 -1.63 0.56
C PHE A 422 12.96 -1.75 1.80
N GLY A 423 14.27 -1.84 1.59
CA GLY A 423 15.28 -2.01 2.63
C GLY A 423 16.05 -0.75 3.01
N ALA A 424 15.92 0.34 2.26
CA ALA A 424 16.62 1.60 2.54
C ALA A 424 16.29 2.15 3.94
N CYS A 425 17.26 2.80 4.59
CA CYS A 425 17.09 3.29 5.95
C CYS A 425 17.83 4.61 6.17
N SER A 426 17.13 5.62 6.67
CA SER A 426 17.73 6.90 7.04
C SER A 426 18.86 6.73 8.05
N GLY A 427 19.99 7.40 7.79
CA GLY A 427 21.22 7.30 8.59
C GLY A 427 22.09 6.07 8.31
N ALA A 428 21.72 5.19 7.36
CA ALA A 428 22.50 4.00 7.07
C ALA A 428 23.91 4.34 6.56
N VAL A 429 24.91 3.64 7.12
CA VAL A 429 26.29 3.59 6.60
C VAL A 429 26.51 2.28 5.84
N THR A 430 27.64 2.13 5.13
CA THR A 430 27.95 0.89 4.40
C THR A 430 27.95 -0.36 5.28
N ASP A 431 28.29 -0.25 6.55
CA ASP A 431 28.24 -1.36 7.52
C ASP A 431 26.81 -1.87 7.78
N ASP A 432 25.79 -1.01 7.70
CA ASP A 432 24.38 -1.41 7.86
C ASP A 432 23.87 -2.32 6.73
N LEU A 433 24.64 -2.45 5.66
CA LEU A 433 24.37 -3.44 4.62
C LEU A 433 24.63 -4.87 5.13
N TYR A 434 25.58 -5.05 6.04
CA TYR A 434 26.07 -6.35 6.49
C TYR A 434 25.59 -6.74 7.89
N VAL A 435 25.33 -5.75 8.75
CA VAL A 435 24.90 -5.97 10.13
C VAL A 435 23.73 -5.07 10.48
N ALA A 436 22.91 -5.50 11.44
CA ALA A 436 21.85 -4.68 11.99
C ALA A 436 22.44 -3.43 12.66
N ASN A 437 21.78 -2.27 12.46
CA ASN A 437 22.22 -1.01 13.04
C ASN A 437 22.05 -1.04 14.58
N PRO A 438 23.10 -0.79 15.39
CA PRO A 438 22.98 -0.78 16.85
C PRO A 438 22.00 0.25 17.41
N ASP A 439 21.86 1.40 16.74
CA ASP A 439 20.94 2.49 17.10
C ASP A 439 19.51 2.26 16.58
N ASN A 440 19.34 1.25 15.72
CA ASN A 440 18.06 0.78 15.19
C ASN A 440 18.05 -0.77 15.14
N PRO A 441 18.08 -1.47 16.31
CA PRO A 441 18.39 -2.90 16.39
C PRO A 441 17.29 -3.82 15.83
N HIS A 442 16.15 -3.26 15.46
CA HIS A 442 15.05 -3.97 14.82
C HIS A 442 15.11 -3.90 13.29
N GLU A 443 16.04 -3.11 12.75
CA GLU A 443 16.32 -3.05 11.34
C GLU A 443 17.42 -4.09 11.00
N PRO A 444 17.09 -5.18 10.28
CA PRO A 444 18.08 -6.19 9.90
C PRO A 444 19.03 -5.63 8.83
N ALA A 445 20.17 -6.32 8.66
CA ALA A 445 21.15 -6.02 7.63
C ALA A 445 20.46 -5.89 6.26
N GLN A 446 20.80 -4.86 5.49
CA GLN A 446 20.07 -4.59 4.25
C GLN A 446 20.26 -5.70 3.20
N LEU A 447 21.43 -6.33 3.13
CA LEU A 447 21.72 -7.41 2.17
C LEU A 447 20.96 -8.71 2.46
N ASP A 448 20.36 -8.88 3.64
CA ASP A 448 19.52 -10.04 3.95
C ASP A 448 18.18 -10.01 3.19
N ARG A 449 17.85 -8.88 2.55
CA ARG A 449 16.67 -8.71 1.70
C ARG A 449 16.87 -9.15 0.25
N ILE A 450 18.12 -9.43 -0.13
CA ILE A 450 18.45 -9.86 -1.48
C ILE A 450 18.32 -11.38 -1.56
N THR A 451 17.61 -11.84 -2.57
CA THR A 451 17.40 -13.26 -2.86
C THR A 451 17.95 -13.59 -4.25
N SER A 452 18.06 -14.89 -4.58
CA SER A 452 18.53 -15.32 -5.90
C SER A 452 17.66 -14.85 -7.05
N ASP A 453 16.40 -14.53 -6.77
CA ASP A 453 15.39 -14.14 -7.76
C ASP A 453 15.31 -12.61 -7.94
N THR A 454 16.15 -11.85 -7.23
CA THR A 454 16.24 -10.40 -7.40
C THR A 454 16.81 -10.08 -8.79
N GLU A 455 16.12 -9.22 -9.55
CA GLU A 455 16.49 -8.79 -10.91
C GLU A 455 17.03 -7.36 -10.94
N ILE A 456 16.59 -6.49 -10.03
CA ILE A 456 16.96 -5.07 -9.95
C ILE A 456 17.25 -4.70 -8.50
N VAL A 457 18.38 -4.06 -8.28
CA VAL A 457 18.72 -3.40 -7.00
C VAL A 457 18.94 -1.92 -7.27
N THR A 458 18.29 -1.03 -6.51
CA THR A 458 18.57 0.42 -6.54
C THR A 458 19.10 0.87 -5.20
N MET A 459 20.06 1.81 -5.17
CA MET A 459 20.59 2.33 -3.91
C MET A 459 21.29 3.69 -4.01
N THR A 460 21.38 4.35 -2.86
CA THR A 460 22.36 5.40 -2.53
C THR A 460 23.04 5.00 -1.22
N ILE A 461 24.36 5.07 -1.13
CA ILE A 461 25.09 4.76 0.11
C ILE A 461 26.46 5.45 0.10
N GLY A 462 27.00 5.73 1.29
CA GLY A 462 28.32 6.31 1.49
C GLY A 462 28.32 7.73 2.04
N GLY A 463 27.22 8.49 1.90
CA GLY A 463 27.13 9.85 2.45
C GLY A 463 27.34 9.90 3.97
N ASN A 464 26.70 8.97 4.70
CA ASN A 464 26.84 8.88 6.15
C ASN A 464 28.24 8.42 6.58
N ASP A 465 28.88 7.52 5.82
CA ASP A 465 30.26 7.06 6.07
C ASP A 465 31.26 8.23 6.03
N VAL A 466 31.05 9.15 5.07
CA VAL A 466 31.85 10.37 4.90
C VAL A 466 31.60 11.41 6.02
N GLY A 467 30.59 11.21 6.87
CA GLY A 467 30.26 12.11 7.98
C GLY A 467 29.46 13.34 7.55
N PHE A 468 28.65 13.21 6.51
CA PHE A 468 27.90 14.31 5.89
C PHE A 468 27.08 15.15 6.89
N LYS A 469 26.44 14.50 7.86
CA LYS A 469 25.70 15.18 8.94
C LYS A 469 26.62 16.08 9.77
N GLN A 470 27.73 15.54 10.27
CA GLN A 470 28.68 16.28 11.11
C GLN A 470 29.32 17.44 10.33
N VAL A 471 29.61 17.20 9.05
CA VAL A 471 30.14 18.22 8.14
C VAL A 471 29.15 19.37 7.97
N LEU A 472 27.88 19.09 7.69
CA LEU A 472 26.86 20.14 7.57
C LEU A 472 26.65 20.91 8.88
N GLU A 473 26.57 20.22 10.01
CA GLU A 473 26.47 20.86 11.34
C GLU A 473 27.64 21.81 11.61
N SER A 474 28.85 21.42 11.19
CA SER A 474 30.07 22.20 11.37
C SER A 474 30.21 23.37 10.39
N CYS A 475 29.48 23.38 9.27
CA CYS A 475 29.55 24.43 8.25
C CYS A 475 28.43 25.47 8.35
N ILE A 476 27.45 25.26 9.24
CA ILE A 476 26.31 26.17 9.41
C ILE A 476 26.60 27.17 10.52
N SER A 477 26.65 28.45 10.18
CA SER A 477 26.76 29.58 11.12
C SER A 477 25.39 30.09 11.55
N ARG A 478 25.29 30.73 12.73
CA ARG A 478 24.02 31.23 13.32
C ARG A 478 24.17 32.62 13.96
N THR A 479 23.16 33.48 13.81
CA THR A 479 23.20 34.90 14.28
C THR A 479 23.30 35.07 15.80
N LEU A 480 23.14 34.01 16.59
CA LEU A 480 23.27 34.04 18.06
C LEU A 480 24.70 33.81 18.58
N GLY A 481 25.71 33.92 17.72
CA GLY A 481 27.13 33.99 18.13
C GLY A 481 27.99 32.81 17.70
N GLU A 482 27.52 31.98 16.76
CA GLU A 482 28.31 30.90 16.16
C GLU A 482 28.71 31.33 14.74
N ASP A 483 29.99 31.64 14.55
CA ASP A 483 30.58 31.79 13.21
C ASP A 483 31.43 30.56 12.91
N ASN A 484 30.87 29.67 12.12
CA ASN A 484 31.45 28.42 11.67
C ASN A 484 32.01 28.53 10.23
N SER A 485 32.22 29.76 9.74
CA SER A 485 32.82 29.98 8.42
C SER A 485 34.25 29.43 8.41
N GLY A 486 34.62 28.70 7.36
CA GLY A 486 35.91 28.04 7.22
C GLY A 486 35.96 26.60 7.73
N CYS A 487 34.81 25.96 7.99
CA CYS A 487 34.70 24.53 8.36
C CYS A 487 35.49 23.61 7.39
N ALA A 488 35.57 24.01 6.11
CA ALA A 488 36.28 23.28 5.06
C ALA A 488 37.76 23.03 5.37
N TYR A 489 38.40 23.95 6.09
CA TYR A 489 39.81 23.83 6.48
C TYR A 489 40.02 22.77 7.56
N GLU A 490 39.10 22.68 8.52
CA GLU A 490 39.22 21.80 9.68
C GLU A 490 38.89 20.35 9.31
N LEU A 491 37.84 20.15 8.52
CA LEU A 491 37.30 18.82 8.19
C LEU A 491 37.88 18.20 6.90
N GLY A 492 38.59 18.99 6.10
CA GLY A 492 39.08 18.62 4.77
C GLY A 492 39.75 17.25 4.69
N LEU A 493 40.74 17.02 5.56
CA LEU A 493 41.56 15.80 5.55
C LEU A 493 40.78 14.55 5.97
N GLU A 494 39.96 14.65 7.03
CA GLU A 494 39.16 13.53 7.54
C GLU A 494 38.10 13.10 6.52
N VAL A 495 37.44 14.07 5.89
CA VAL A 495 36.44 13.82 4.85
C VAL A 495 37.09 13.14 3.63
N ASP A 496 38.27 13.58 3.21
CA ASP A 496 39.01 12.95 2.11
C ASP A 496 39.44 11.51 2.42
N GLU A 497 39.86 11.24 3.65
CA GLU A 497 40.22 9.89 4.11
C GLU A 497 39.01 8.94 4.07
N ARG A 498 37.85 9.39 4.56
CA ARG A 498 36.61 8.61 4.54
C ARG A 498 36.09 8.38 3.12
N ILE A 499 36.16 9.37 2.24
CA ILE A 499 35.83 9.20 0.81
C ILE A 499 36.76 8.17 0.16
N ALA A 500 38.06 8.21 0.48
CA ALA A 500 39.02 7.24 -0.05
C ALA A 500 38.75 5.81 0.47
N ALA A 501 38.27 5.65 1.70
CA ALA A 501 37.91 4.34 2.27
C ALA A 501 36.75 3.66 1.53
N LEU A 502 35.81 4.42 0.95
CA LEU A 502 34.76 3.86 0.09
C LEU A 502 35.30 3.29 -1.24
N ALA A 503 36.49 3.73 -1.66
CA ALA A 503 37.12 3.32 -2.91
C ALA A 503 38.01 2.07 -2.78
N TRP A 504 38.61 1.83 -1.59
CA TRP A 504 39.71 0.86 -1.41
C TRP A 504 39.50 -0.05 -0.19
N GLN A 505 40.14 -1.24 -0.17
CA GLN A 505 40.06 -2.26 0.90
C GLN A 505 40.67 -1.88 2.28
N THR A 506 40.86 -0.60 2.58
CA THR A 506 41.37 -0.16 3.89
C THR A 506 40.25 0.42 4.72
N THR A 507 40.03 -0.16 5.90
CA THR A 507 39.19 0.43 6.94
C THR A 507 39.80 1.75 7.39
N SER A 508 39.02 2.84 7.38
CA SER A 508 39.45 4.06 8.07
C SER A 508 39.58 3.78 9.57
N GLU A 509 40.70 4.15 10.19
CA GLU A 509 40.85 4.13 11.66
C GLU A 509 40.04 5.26 12.34
N SER A 510 39.47 6.18 11.55
CA SER A 510 38.76 7.37 12.02
C SER A 510 37.29 7.16 12.37
N THR A 511 36.73 5.96 12.16
CA THR A 511 35.30 5.69 12.38
C THR A 511 35.07 4.57 13.38
N GLU A 512 34.04 4.73 14.21
CA GLU A 512 33.61 3.71 15.20
C GLU A 512 33.07 2.45 14.53
N ARG A 513 32.54 2.59 13.30
CA ARG A 513 32.04 1.51 12.45
C ARG A 513 32.89 1.37 11.18
N PRO A 514 33.11 0.15 10.67
CA PRO A 514 33.94 -0.04 9.48
C PRO A 514 33.26 0.52 8.23
N ILE A 515 34.04 1.18 7.37
CA ILE A 515 33.59 1.58 6.03
C ILE A 515 33.90 0.43 5.08
N HIS A 516 32.88 -0.10 4.41
CA HIS A 516 33.03 -1.18 3.43
C HIS A 516 33.22 -0.60 2.03
N PRO A 517 34.19 -1.07 1.23
CA PRO A 517 34.40 -0.57 -0.12
C PRO A 517 33.21 -0.88 -1.03
N LEU A 518 32.82 0.06 -1.88
CA LEU A 518 31.68 -0.09 -2.79
C LEU A 518 31.84 -1.30 -3.74
N THR A 519 33.08 -1.59 -4.17
CA THR A 519 33.36 -2.76 -5.00
C THR A 519 33.08 -4.08 -4.30
N SER A 520 33.26 -4.16 -2.98
CA SER A 520 32.94 -5.36 -2.19
C SER A 520 31.43 -5.50 -2.05
N ILE A 521 30.72 -4.40 -1.79
CA ILE A 521 29.26 -4.36 -1.75
C ILE A 521 28.65 -4.86 -3.07
N PHE A 522 29.15 -4.39 -4.22
CA PHE A 522 28.66 -4.85 -5.52
C PHE A 522 28.92 -6.35 -5.76
N ALA A 523 30.09 -6.85 -5.35
CA ALA A 523 30.42 -8.27 -5.45
C ALA A 523 29.52 -9.13 -4.55
N ASP A 524 29.21 -8.68 -3.35
CA ASP A 524 28.36 -9.40 -2.41
C ASP A 524 26.89 -9.40 -2.82
N ILE A 525 26.39 -8.28 -3.38
CA ILE A 525 25.06 -8.24 -4.01
C ILE A 525 25.00 -9.24 -5.17
N HIS A 526 25.98 -9.21 -6.08
CA HIS A 526 26.03 -10.12 -7.22
C HIS A 526 26.17 -11.59 -6.82
N SER A 527 26.90 -11.88 -5.74
CA SER A 527 26.99 -13.24 -5.20
C SER A 527 25.66 -13.75 -4.65
N ARG A 528 24.79 -12.87 -4.16
CA ARG A 528 23.46 -13.23 -3.62
C ARG A 528 22.40 -13.30 -4.72
N ALA A 529 22.49 -12.43 -5.72
CA ALA A 529 21.59 -12.35 -6.87
C ALA A 529 22.41 -12.23 -8.17
N PRO A 530 22.84 -13.36 -8.76
CA PRO A 530 23.69 -13.36 -9.95
C PRO A 530 23.04 -12.71 -11.18
N ASP A 531 21.71 -12.73 -11.25
CA ASP A 531 20.93 -12.16 -12.36
C ASP A 531 20.51 -10.70 -12.12
N ALA A 532 20.78 -10.14 -10.92
CA ALA A 532 20.40 -8.78 -10.59
C ALA A 532 21.28 -7.74 -11.30
N HIS A 533 20.66 -6.70 -11.86
CA HIS A 533 21.36 -5.47 -12.26
C HIS A 533 21.30 -4.43 -11.13
N ILE A 534 22.46 -3.91 -10.73
CA ILE A 534 22.59 -2.95 -9.64
C ILE A 534 22.62 -1.53 -10.21
N TYR A 535 21.81 -0.63 -9.68
CA TYR A 535 21.78 0.79 -10.02
C TYR A 535 22.12 1.60 -8.77
N ILE A 536 23.24 2.31 -8.78
CA ILE A 536 23.65 3.17 -7.68
C ILE A 536 23.66 4.62 -8.13
N ALA A 537 22.92 5.48 -7.42
CA ALA A 537 22.92 6.90 -7.72
C ALA A 537 23.94 7.66 -6.88
N GLY A 538 24.43 8.77 -7.43
CA GLY A 538 25.19 9.77 -6.69
C GLY A 538 24.32 10.70 -5.84
N TYR A 539 24.97 11.62 -5.14
CA TYR A 539 24.31 12.68 -4.36
C TYR A 539 24.38 14.02 -5.12
N PRO A 540 23.31 14.84 -5.11
CA PRO A 540 23.31 16.11 -5.80
C PRO A 540 24.21 17.13 -5.11
N ARG A 541 24.63 18.15 -5.86
CA ARG A 541 25.21 19.36 -5.27
C ARG A 541 24.13 20.07 -4.45
N LEU A 542 24.49 20.46 -3.22
CA LEU A 542 23.54 21.08 -2.30
C LEU A 542 23.35 22.58 -2.57
N PHE A 543 24.37 23.23 -3.12
CA PHE A 543 24.42 24.68 -3.26
C PHE A 543 24.69 25.11 -4.69
N GLY A 544 24.29 26.34 -5.01
CA GLY A 544 24.62 26.98 -6.26
C GLY A 544 26.09 27.34 -6.40
N THR A 545 26.59 27.27 -7.64
CA THR A 545 27.99 27.57 -7.96
C THR A 545 28.25 29.04 -8.27
N LEU A 546 27.18 29.81 -8.53
CA LEU A 546 27.25 31.23 -8.81
C LEU A 546 26.86 32.03 -7.57
N THR A 547 27.41 33.24 -7.45
CA THR A 547 27.12 34.14 -6.32
C THR A 547 25.78 34.88 -6.44
N ASP A 548 25.06 34.73 -7.55
CA ASP A 548 23.84 35.51 -7.84
C ASP A 548 22.70 35.24 -6.84
N GLY A 549 22.66 34.05 -6.25
CA GLY A 549 21.73 33.70 -5.17
C GLY A 549 22.30 33.84 -3.76
N TYR A 550 23.53 34.35 -3.61
CA TYR A 550 24.17 34.56 -2.31
C TYR A 550 24.07 36.03 -1.87
N GLU A 551 23.92 36.25 -0.57
CA GLU A 551 23.91 37.58 0.03
C GLU A 551 25.33 38.06 0.34
N GLN A 552 25.64 39.34 0.11
CA GLN A 552 26.88 39.93 0.60
C GLN A 552 26.90 39.97 2.12
N ALA A 553 28.01 39.55 2.72
CA ALA A 553 28.19 39.51 4.17
C ALA A 553 29.65 39.64 4.57
N GLU A 554 29.90 39.97 5.84
CA GLU A 554 31.24 39.97 6.44
C GLU A 554 31.72 38.54 6.76
N THR A 555 31.88 37.72 5.72
CA THR A 555 32.38 36.34 5.81
C THR A 555 33.70 36.19 5.05
N PRO A 556 34.47 35.10 5.24
CA PRO A 556 35.76 34.90 4.55
C PRO A 556 35.67 35.01 3.01
N SER A 557 34.58 34.53 2.40
CA SER A 557 34.36 34.66 0.96
C SER A 557 33.69 35.98 0.52
N GLY A 558 33.16 36.76 1.48
CA GLY A 558 32.34 37.95 1.24
C GLY A 558 30.88 37.67 0.87
N TYR A 559 30.48 36.40 0.78
CA TYR A 559 29.14 35.96 0.39
C TYR A 559 28.64 34.82 1.27
N LYS A 560 27.34 34.80 1.56
CA LYS A 560 26.69 33.74 2.34
C LYS A 560 25.41 33.25 1.67
N CYS A 561 25.13 31.95 1.82
CA CYS A 561 23.86 31.35 1.46
C CYS A 561 22.99 31.21 2.71
N VAL A 562 21.82 31.85 2.74
CA VAL A 562 20.88 31.72 3.87
C VAL A 562 20.14 30.39 3.76
N VAL A 563 20.29 29.54 4.76
CA VAL A 563 19.73 28.17 4.78
C VAL A 563 18.62 27.96 5.82
N ALA A 564 18.38 28.93 6.70
CA ALA A 564 17.16 29.01 7.50
C ALA A 564 16.95 30.40 8.09
N THR A 565 15.69 30.79 8.27
CA THR A 565 15.30 32.00 9.00
C THR A 565 14.13 31.69 9.91
N ILE A 566 14.32 31.79 11.24
CA ILE A 566 13.28 31.59 12.25
C ILE A 566 13.31 32.74 13.26
N GLY A 567 12.30 33.61 13.19
CA GLY A 567 12.25 34.81 14.02
C GLY A 567 13.52 35.66 13.84
N PRO A 568 14.30 35.93 14.90
CA PRO A 568 15.56 36.69 14.81
C PRO A 568 16.78 35.83 14.42
N ILE A 569 16.62 34.51 14.31
CA ILE A 569 17.72 33.60 14.01
C ILE A 569 17.80 33.40 12.50
N THR A 570 18.96 33.68 11.94
CA THR A 570 19.31 33.31 10.57
C THR A 570 20.47 32.33 10.64
N ALA A 571 20.37 31.24 9.89
CA ALA A 571 21.45 30.29 9.69
C ALA A 571 21.96 30.41 8.24
N TRP A 572 23.27 30.35 8.06
CA TRP A 572 23.90 30.52 6.76
C TRP A 572 25.14 29.65 6.61
N VAL A 573 25.58 29.47 5.36
CA VAL A 573 26.84 28.83 4.98
C VAL A 573 27.64 29.84 4.17
N ASP A 574 28.94 30.00 4.45
CA ASP A 574 29.83 30.83 3.64
C ASP A 574 29.97 30.27 2.22
N HIS A 575 30.08 31.12 1.21
CA HIS A 575 30.18 30.67 -0.17
C HIS A 575 31.39 29.75 -0.42
N ALA A 576 32.55 29.99 0.22
CA ALA A 576 33.70 29.09 0.06
C ALA A 576 33.42 27.70 0.65
N ASP A 577 32.76 27.62 1.81
CA ASP A 577 32.34 26.36 2.41
C ASP A 577 31.27 25.65 1.56
N ALA A 578 30.31 26.39 1.01
CA ALA A 578 29.30 25.86 0.10
C ALA A 578 29.93 25.25 -1.18
N GLN A 579 30.93 25.92 -1.77
CA GLN A 579 31.67 25.36 -2.91
C GLN A 579 32.51 24.15 -2.50
N TRP A 580 33.09 24.14 -1.30
CA TRP A 580 33.80 22.99 -0.79
C TRP A 580 32.87 21.79 -0.56
N LEU A 581 31.67 21.99 -0.01
CA LEU A 581 30.64 20.94 0.15
C LEU A 581 30.26 20.34 -1.21
N ASN A 582 30.03 21.18 -2.22
CA ASN A 582 29.79 20.72 -3.59
C ASN A 582 30.96 19.91 -4.15
N ALA A 583 32.21 20.35 -3.90
CA ALA A 583 33.40 19.62 -4.34
C ALA A 583 33.54 18.26 -3.64
N LYS A 584 33.10 18.13 -2.37
CA LYS A 584 33.06 16.84 -1.66
C LYS A 584 31.96 15.93 -2.20
N ALA A 585 30.79 16.46 -2.55
CA ALA A 585 29.76 15.70 -3.26
C ALA A 585 30.28 15.20 -4.62
N ASP A 586 30.95 16.04 -5.39
CA ASP A 586 31.59 15.67 -6.66
C ASP A 586 32.66 14.59 -6.46
N ALA A 587 33.49 14.69 -5.42
CA ALA A 587 34.52 13.70 -5.10
C ALA A 587 33.92 12.34 -4.71
N LEU A 588 32.85 12.34 -3.90
CA LEU A 588 32.11 11.13 -3.55
C LEU A 588 31.48 10.48 -4.79
N ASN A 589 30.80 11.26 -5.64
CA ASN A 589 30.22 10.79 -6.89
C ASN A 589 31.28 10.21 -7.85
N TYR A 590 32.46 10.83 -7.90
CA TYR A 590 33.59 10.30 -8.65
C TYR A 590 34.03 8.93 -8.14
N ILE A 591 34.14 8.73 -6.82
CA ILE A 591 34.47 7.44 -6.22
C ILE A 591 33.39 6.39 -6.49
N ILE A 592 32.12 6.75 -6.36
CA ILE A 592 30.99 5.84 -6.68
C ILE A 592 31.09 5.38 -8.14
N ASN A 593 31.23 6.30 -9.08
CA ASN A 593 31.33 5.96 -10.51
C ASN A 593 32.61 5.17 -10.85
N ALA A 594 33.72 5.48 -10.18
CA ALA A 594 34.96 4.70 -10.31
C ALA A 594 34.78 3.26 -9.82
N ALA A 595 34.08 3.04 -8.69
CA ALA A 595 33.76 1.71 -8.18
C ALA A 595 32.84 0.93 -9.13
N VAL A 596 31.85 1.60 -9.74
CA VAL A 596 31.00 1.00 -10.79
C VAL A 596 31.86 0.54 -11.97
N THR A 597 32.77 1.39 -12.45
CA THR A 597 33.69 1.04 -13.55
C THR A 597 34.53 -0.19 -13.21
N GLN A 598 35.01 -0.30 -11.98
CA GLN A 598 35.78 -1.46 -11.51
C GLN A 598 34.93 -2.73 -11.44
N ALA A 599 33.69 -2.65 -10.95
CA ALA A 599 32.78 -3.79 -10.89
C ALA A 599 32.38 -4.29 -12.29
N GLN A 600 32.12 -3.37 -13.23
CA GLN A 600 31.88 -3.71 -14.64
C GLN A 600 33.07 -4.44 -15.28
N ALA A 601 34.31 -4.06 -14.93
CA ALA A 601 35.51 -4.76 -15.40
C ALA A 601 35.59 -6.22 -14.87
N GLN A 602 34.90 -6.51 -13.77
CA GLN A 602 34.71 -7.86 -13.22
C GLN A 602 33.43 -8.54 -13.73
N GLN A 603 32.79 -7.98 -14.76
CA GLN A 603 31.54 -8.45 -15.35
C GLN A 603 30.33 -8.41 -14.41
N ILE A 604 30.40 -7.62 -13.33
CA ILE A 604 29.27 -7.39 -12.44
C ILE A 604 28.35 -6.33 -13.09
N PRO A 605 27.05 -6.61 -13.30
CA PRO A 605 26.11 -5.69 -13.90
C PRO A 605 25.75 -4.55 -12.93
N VAL A 606 26.50 -3.45 -13.02
CA VAL A 606 26.26 -2.23 -12.22
C VAL A 606 26.19 -1.01 -13.12
N THR A 607 25.26 -0.10 -12.86
CA THR A 607 25.10 1.19 -13.54
C THR A 607 25.15 2.35 -12.54
N TYR A 608 25.95 3.36 -12.85
CA TYR A 608 25.95 4.63 -12.13
C TYR A 608 24.80 5.51 -12.64
N VAL A 609 24.01 6.06 -11.72
CA VAL A 609 22.91 6.99 -12.01
C VAL A 609 23.33 8.38 -11.59
N ASP A 610 23.59 9.23 -12.58
CA ASP A 610 24.17 10.57 -12.39
C ASP A 610 23.11 11.58 -11.90
N PRO A 611 23.31 12.25 -10.74
CA PRO A 611 22.40 13.27 -10.24
C PRO A 611 22.47 14.60 -10.99
N ALA A 612 23.14 14.68 -12.15
CA ALA A 612 23.25 15.87 -12.99
C ALA A 612 21.94 16.67 -13.22
N PRO A 613 20.74 16.06 -13.34
CA PRO A 613 19.48 16.79 -13.42
C PRO A 613 19.17 17.74 -12.25
N PHE A 614 19.80 17.56 -11.09
CA PHE A 614 19.68 18.50 -9.96
C PHE A 614 20.43 19.83 -10.18
N ALA A 615 21.21 19.97 -11.26
CA ALA A 615 21.93 21.21 -11.55
C ALA A 615 20.96 22.40 -11.67
N GLY A 616 21.23 23.48 -10.91
CA GLY A 616 20.35 24.65 -10.84
C GLY A 616 19.20 24.52 -9.85
N HIS A 617 19.09 23.39 -9.13
CA HIS A 617 18.07 23.13 -8.11
C HIS A 617 18.64 23.06 -6.68
N GLY A 618 19.90 23.47 -6.48
CA GLY A 618 20.51 23.61 -5.17
C GLY A 618 20.10 24.90 -4.44
N HIS A 619 20.48 25.01 -3.17
CA HIS A 619 20.31 26.23 -2.39
C HIS A 619 21.12 27.37 -2.98
N CYS A 620 20.52 28.55 -3.05
CA CYS A 620 21.16 29.73 -3.64
C CYS A 620 21.46 29.61 -5.15
N ASP A 621 20.91 28.60 -5.87
CA ASP A 621 20.76 28.60 -7.33
C ASP A 621 19.34 29.07 -7.75
N THR A 622 18.32 28.68 -6.98
CA THR A 622 16.91 28.87 -7.32
C THR A 622 16.08 29.21 -6.08
N PHE A 623 14.89 29.77 -6.29
CA PHE A 623 13.87 29.97 -5.25
C PHE A 623 13.02 28.72 -4.99
N ASP A 624 13.13 27.70 -5.84
CA ASP A 624 12.40 26.42 -5.71
C ASP A 624 13.38 25.23 -5.77
N PRO A 625 14.20 25.05 -4.71
CA PRO A 625 15.21 24.00 -4.68
C PRO A 625 14.57 22.62 -4.53
N TRP A 626 15.21 21.61 -5.13
CA TRP A 626 14.79 20.20 -4.99
C TRP A 626 15.36 19.52 -3.76
N ILE A 627 16.02 20.31 -2.90
CA ILE A 627 16.66 19.89 -1.67
C ILE A 627 16.16 20.83 -0.58
N HIS A 628 15.81 20.29 0.59
CA HIS A 628 15.39 21.11 1.72
C HIS A 628 16.55 21.93 2.27
N ALA A 629 16.25 23.15 2.67
CA ALA A 629 17.17 23.94 3.49
C ALA A 629 17.17 23.38 4.92
N VAL A 630 17.83 24.05 5.87
CA VAL A 630 17.80 23.62 7.28
C VAL A 630 16.35 23.64 7.78
N LYS A 631 15.88 22.48 8.26
CA LYS A 631 14.58 22.33 8.92
C LYS A 631 14.82 22.30 10.41
N LEU A 632 14.06 23.08 11.15
CA LEU A 632 14.14 23.13 12.61
C LEU A 632 12.82 22.67 13.22
N ASP A 633 12.90 22.02 14.38
CA ASP A 633 11.74 21.71 15.22
C ASP A 633 11.26 22.98 15.98
N PRO A 634 10.13 22.93 16.70
CA PRO A 634 9.64 24.07 17.49
C PRO A 634 10.60 24.53 18.60
N GLN A 635 11.56 23.69 18.99
CA GLN A 635 12.61 23.96 19.97
C GLN A 635 13.90 24.46 19.31
N LEU A 636 13.90 24.69 17.98
CA LEU A 636 15.01 25.15 17.16
C LEU A 636 16.15 24.13 17.00
N ASN A 637 15.88 22.85 17.18
CA ASN A 637 16.86 21.79 16.88
C ASN A 637 16.80 21.43 15.38
N PRO A 638 17.94 21.13 14.73
CA PRO A 638 17.98 20.57 13.39
C PRO A 638 17.16 19.29 13.29
N ARG A 639 16.28 19.24 12.29
CA ARG A 639 15.54 18.03 11.94
C ARG A 639 16.30 17.19 10.91
N PRO A 640 16.12 15.85 10.93
CA PRO A 640 16.74 14.93 9.98
C PRO A 640 16.48 15.28 8.49
N GLU A 641 15.32 15.88 8.16
CA GLU A 641 14.96 16.24 6.80
C GLU A 641 15.82 17.35 6.16
N SER A 642 16.66 18.03 6.94
CA SER A 642 17.55 19.08 6.44
C SER A 642 18.47 18.53 5.35
N PHE A 643 18.64 19.27 4.24
CA PHE A 643 19.48 18.90 3.09
C PHE A 643 19.10 17.63 2.34
N HIS A 644 17.94 17.04 2.62
CA HIS A 644 17.42 15.91 1.86
C HIS A 644 16.54 16.35 0.69
N PRO A 645 16.31 15.49 -0.32
CA PRO A 645 15.44 15.83 -1.44
C PRO A 645 14.01 16.19 -0.98
N THR A 646 13.38 17.10 -1.70
CA THR A 646 11.93 17.33 -1.60
C THR A 646 11.17 16.20 -2.29
N VAL A 647 9.84 16.18 -2.18
CA VAL A 647 9.01 15.26 -2.99
C VAL A 647 9.32 15.38 -4.49
N THR A 648 9.55 16.60 -4.98
CA THR A 648 9.98 16.86 -6.36
C THR A 648 11.38 16.28 -6.64
N GLY A 649 12.32 16.44 -5.70
CA GLY A 649 13.65 15.81 -5.83
C GLY A 649 13.58 14.28 -5.88
N PHE A 650 12.71 13.63 -5.10
CA PHE A 650 12.50 12.18 -5.19
C PHE A 650 11.82 11.75 -6.49
N GLN A 651 10.92 12.55 -7.04
CA GLN A 651 10.37 12.32 -8.39
C GLN A 651 11.46 12.37 -9.46
N GLU A 652 12.43 13.29 -9.32
CA GLU A 652 13.57 13.32 -10.23
C GLU A 652 14.48 12.10 -10.06
N TYR A 653 14.81 11.70 -8.83
CA TYR A 653 15.53 10.43 -8.59
C TYR A 653 14.83 9.25 -9.25
N LYS A 654 13.50 9.16 -9.11
CA LYS A 654 12.70 8.14 -9.80
C LYS A 654 12.85 8.22 -11.32
N ALA A 655 12.79 9.41 -11.90
CA ALA A 655 12.97 9.60 -13.35
C ALA A 655 14.37 9.18 -13.83
N MET A 656 15.43 9.51 -13.06
CA MET A 656 16.81 9.12 -13.36
C MET A 656 17.00 7.60 -13.33
N PHE A 657 16.49 6.93 -12.30
CA PHE A 657 16.55 5.46 -12.22
C PHE A 657 15.71 4.81 -13.33
N GLN A 658 14.52 5.32 -13.60
CA GLN A 658 13.65 4.80 -14.68
C GLN A 658 14.35 4.88 -16.04
N LEU A 659 15.00 6.02 -16.33
CA LEU A 659 15.78 6.19 -17.56
C LEU A 659 16.95 5.20 -17.63
N ALA A 660 17.67 4.99 -16.52
CA ALA A 660 18.80 4.06 -16.47
C ALA A 660 18.38 2.59 -16.67
N ILE A 661 17.19 2.21 -16.22
CA ILE A 661 16.61 0.87 -16.43
C ILE A 661 16.17 0.66 -17.89
N GLY A 662 15.91 1.73 -18.64
CA GLY A 662 15.61 1.67 -20.07
C GLY A 662 14.14 1.44 -20.42
N GLN A 663 13.21 1.83 -19.55
CA GLN A 663 11.77 1.78 -19.81
C GLN A 663 11.18 3.21 -19.85
N PRO A 664 10.64 3.69 -21.00
CA PRO A 664 10.11 5.04 -21.16
C PRO A 664 8.85 5.33 -20.34
#